data_AF-A0A9P8C6C4-F1
#
_entry.id   AF-A0A9P8C6C4-F1
#
_cell.length_a   1.000
_cell.length_b   1.000
_cell.length_c   1.000
_cell.angle_alpha   90.00
_cell.angle_beta   90.00
_cell.angle_gamma   90.00
#
_symmetry.space_group_name_H-M   'P 1'
#
loop_
_entity.id
_entity.type
_entity.pdbx_description
1 polymer ?
#
loop_
_entity_poly.entity_id
_entity_poly.type
_entity_poly.pdbx_seq_one_letter_code
_entity_poly.pdbx_strand_id
1 'polypeptide(L)'
;MGWVERTNMAMAKSVIGRHFRLEFCGTRNERKGTRFLNEVRAGLATFFAMAYIISVNASITADSGGVCICDQTLNFTPPDPHCMNSTNPASSQYERCVQEINRDLVTGTAAVSALSSFSMGLFANMPIALAPGMGLNAYFTYQVVGFHGSGTISYRLALTAIFVEGLIFVLLSIFGLRQWLARVIPASLKIASGAGIGLYLALIGLTYDAGIGAITGGMDDPLRLGGCVPSSRGVDGICQSGKMRNPTMWLGIFGGGIFTAFLMMYRVKGAIIAGILLVSIISWPRDTPVTHFPRTALGDYQFDFFKKIVTFHPIKKVLAVQDWDIGGAQAGQFAVALVTFLYVDILDCTGTLYSMARFCGAIDEDTQDFEGSAVAYLVDALGITVGSLFGSPPVTAFIESGAGISEGGATGITACVTGLCFFFSLFFAPIFASIPSWATGCTLILVGAMMARACTDINWRYIGDSVPAFLTMAVMPFTYSIAYGLITGIVTYAILNTGAYVIGKISSGRIVPHDYEQKEYWTWKIRGGLVPGWLKRFCGGKRDFWREWDFDAEAEELESRDSYILRKKSVRSSRRMSGQNRPRGMSEGTAQVPMDGRVWDVNRLAGYGDGHGMGHFHGMRATEHEDDDDDDVAGHGNTEGLGAAVVIPDTGHDPTQDSTRLGAETPSGRGSWVGSVIGNARGSGIMILEGIRGVSGSVRR
;
A
#
# COMPACT_ATOMS: atom_id res chain seq x y z
N MET A 1 8.37 -41.53 8.28
CA MET A 1 8.12 -40.08 8.47
C MET A 1 9.34 -39.43 9.09
N GLY A 2 9.95 -38.47 8.39
CA GLY A 2 11.00 -37.61 8.94
C GLY A 2 10.47 -36.70 10.06
N TRP A 3 11.36 -36.07 10.84
CA TRP A 3 10.97 -35.24 11.99
C TRP A 3 10.00 -34.11 11.61
N VAL A 4 10.26 -33.43 10.49
CA VAL A 4 9.41 -32.37 9.91
C VAL A 4 7.95 -32.84 9.75
N GLU A 5 7.76 -34.04 9.22
CA GLU A 5 6.43 -34.58 8.93
C GLU A 5 5.71 -35.07 10.18
N ARG A 6 6.44 -35.61 11.15
CA ARG A 6 5.89 -35.95 12.47
C ARG A 6 5.40 -34.70 13.20
N THR A 7 6.19 -33.62 13.19
CA THR A 7 5.82 -32.36 13.83
C THR A 7 4.61 -31.73 13.13
N ASN A 8 4.60 -31.70 11.79
CA ASN A 8 3.44 -31.20 11.03
C ASN A 8 2.17 -32.00 11.34
N MET A 9 2.23 -33.34 11.36
CA MET A 9 1.07 -34.19 11.66
C MET A 9 0.63 -34.09 13.13
N ALA A 10 1.56 -33.94 14.07
CA ALA A 10 1.24 -33.73 15.48
C ALA A 10 0.54 -32.38 15.69
N MET A 11 1.03 -31.31 15.04
CA MET A 11 0.44 -29.99 15.11
C MET A 11 -0.90 -29.91 14.37
N ALA A 12 -1.05 -30.58 13.23
CA ALA A 12 -2.33 -30.66 12.50
C ALA A 12 -3.44 -31.27 13.37
N LYS A 13 -3.15 -32.33 14.12
CA LYS A 13 -4.12 -32.99 15.02
C LYS A 13 -4.37 -32.22 16.32
N SER A 14 -3.55 -31.23 16.63
CA SER A 14 -3.67 -30.44 17.86
C SER A 14 -4.86 -29.46 17.80
N VAL A 15 -5.12 -28.77 18.91
CA VAL A 15 -6.12 -27.68 18.97
C VAL A 15 -5.72 -26.54 18.03
N ILE A 16 -4.42 -26.26 17.91
CA ILE A 16 -3.87 -25.24 17.01
C ILE A 16 -4.20 -25.61 15.56
N GLY A 17 -3.94 -26.85 15.16
CA GLY A 17 -4.25 -27.29 13.79
C GLY A 17 -5.73 -27.22 13.45
N ARG A 18 -6.62 -27.49 14.41
CA ARG A 18 -8.07 -27.33 14.23
C ARG A 18 -8.53 -25.87 14.18
N HIS A 19 -7.93 -24.98 14.97
CA HIS A 19 -8.25 -23.54 14.95
C HIS A 19 -7.85 -22.88 13.63
N PHE A 20 -6.62 -23.15 13.17
CA PHE A 20 -6.07 -22.59 11.93
C PHE A 20 -6.44 -23.38 10.67
N ARG A 21 -7.22 -24.46 10.81
CA ARG A 21 -7.71 -25.33 9.71
C ARG A 21 -6.59 -25.93 8.85
N LEU A 22 -5.53 -26.40 9.51
CA LEU A 22 -4.38 -27.02 8.86
C LEU A 22 -4.76 -28.31 8.10
N GLU A 23 -3.97 -28.64 7.08
CA GLU A 23 -4.08 -29.91 6.36
C GLU A 23 -4.00 -31.10 7.34
N PHE A 24 -4.92 -32.06 7.23
CA PHE A 24 -5.03 -33.24 8.10
C PHE A 24 -5.55 -32.99 9.52
N CYS A 25 -6.16 -31.83 9.80
CA CYS A 25 -6.75 -31.55 11.11
C CYS A 25 -8.13 -32.22 11.33
N GLY A 26 -8.75 -32.75 10.26
CA GLY A 26 -10.02 -33.49 10.33
C GLY A 26 -11.28 -32.62 10.42
N THR A 27 -11.18 -31.32 10.16
CA THR A 27 -12.34 -30.41 10.05
C THR A 27 -12.88 -30.37 8.61
N ARG A 28 -14.18 -30.10 8.45
CA ARG A 28 -14.85 -30.01 7.13
C ARG A 28 -14.22 -28.98 6.17
N ASN A 29 -13.67 -27.90 6.71
CA ASN A 29 -13.11 -26.77 5.94
C ASN A 29 -11.57 -26.70 6.06
N GLU A 30 -10.85 -27.83 5.89
CA GLU A 30 -9.39 -27.83 5.93
C GLU A 30 -8.77 -27.11 4.70
N ARG A 31 -7.72 -26.31 4.93
CA ARG A 31 -6.96 -25.66 3.85
C ARG A 31 -5.89 -26.63 3.34
N LYS A 32 -6.10 -27.19 2.15
CA LYS A 32 -5.16 -28.13 1.51
C LYS A 32 -3.80 -27.45 1.25
N GLY A 33 -2.71 -28.17 1.52
CA GLY A 33 -1.35 -27.66 1.34
C GLY A 33 -0.78 -26.83 2.50
N THR A 34 -1.54 -26.63 3.59
CA THR A 34 -1.10 -25.83 4.75
C THR A 34 -0.43 -26.71 5.81
N ARG A 35 0.89 -26.53 5.97
CA ARG A 35 1.71 -27.27 6.95
C ARG A 35 2.33 -26.32 7.96
N PHE A 36 2.34 -26.69 9.24
CA PHE A 36 2.84 -25.85 10.32
C PHE A 36 4.23 -25.25 10.06
N LEU A 37 5.22 -26.06 9.67
CA LEU A 37 6.57 -25.56 9.42
C LEU A 37 6.68 -24.67 8.18
N ASN A 38 5.81 -24.85 7.18
CA ASN A 38 5.75 -23.97 6.02
C ASN A 38 5.20 -22.61 6.43
N GLU A 39 4.16 -22.58 7.25
CA GLU A 39 3.57 -21.35 7.81
C GLU A 39 4.59 -20.59 8.70
N VAL A 40 5.39 -21.30 9.50
CA VAL A 40 6.47 -20.67 10.29
C VAL A 40 7.53 -20.04 9.39
N ARG A 41 7.96 -20.75 8.35
CA ARG A 41 8.92 -20.22 7.36
C ARG A 41 8.35 -19.01 6.62
N ALA A 42 7.09 -19.07 6.22
CA ALA A 42 6.41 -17.98 5.56
C ALA A 42 6.25 -16.76 6.50
N GLY A 43 5.93 -16.96 7.78
CA GLY A 43 5.91 -15.88 8.77
C GLY A 43 7.28 -15.24 8.98
N LEU A 44 8.36 -16.02 8.99
CA LEU A 44 9.72 -15.48 9.01
C LEU A 44 10.03 -14.67 7.75
N ALA A 45 9.60 -15.14 6.57
CA ALA A 45 9.77 -14.41 5.32
C ALA A 45 9.01 -13.07 5.33
N THR A 46 7.76 -13.05 5.84
CA THR A 46 6.98 -11.82 6.03
C THR A 46 7.68 -10.87 6.99
N PHE A 47 8.14 -11.35 8.16
CA PHE A 47 8.89 -10.51 9.09
C PHE A 47 10.14 -9.89 8.45
N PHE A 48 10.95 -10.69 7.73
CA PHE A 48 12.13 -10.16 7.05
C PHE A 48 11.81 -9.24 5.87
N ALA A 49 10.60 -9.31 5.30
CA ALA A 49 10.15 -8.33 4.31
C ALA A 49 9.70 -7.02 4.97
N MET A 50 9.22 -7.07 6.23
CA MET A 50 8.61 -5.94 6.94
C MET A 50 9.49 -5.30 8.02
N ALA A 51 10.59 -5.91 8.44
CA ALA A 51 11.35 -5.42 9.60
C ALA A 51 11.92 -4.00 9.41
N TYR A 52 12.09 -3.55 8.17
CA TYR A 52 12.51 -2.18 7.86
C TYR A 52 11.52 -1.13 8.37
N ILE A 53 10.23 -1.46 8.48
CA ILE A 53 9.17 -0.55 8.92
C ILE A 53 9.47 0.01 10.32
N ILE A 54 10.12 -0.78 11.18
CA ILE A 54 10.49 -0.38 12.54
C ILE A 54 11.33 0.90 12.52
N SER A 55 12.34 0.97 11.65
CA SER A 55 13.21 2.13 11.54
C SER A 55 12.58 3.24 10.69
N VAL A 56 11.93 2.89 9.58
CA VAL A 56 11.43 3.91 8.64
C VAL A 56 10.20 4.64 9.19
N ASN A 57 9.28 3.94 9.87
CA ASN A 57 8.16 4.62 10.50
C ASN A 57 8.65 5.61 11.58
N ALA A 58 9.65 5.21 12.36
CA ALA A 58 10.25 6.06 13.37
C ALA A 58 11.01 7.25 12.77
N SER A 59 11.72 7.08 11.65
CA SER A 59 12.42 8.19 10.99
C SER A 59 11.43 9.20 10.42
N ILE A 60 10.44 8.74 9.63
CA ILE A 60 9.45 9.62 9.02
C ILE A 60 8.62 10.31 10.10
N THR A 61 8.08 9.58 11.07
CA THR A 61 7.19 10.18 12.08
C THR A 61 7.94 11.15 13.00
N ALA A 62 9.24 10.92 13.27
CA ALA A 62 10.05 11.85 14.06
C ALA A 62 10.28 13.20 13.34
N ASP A 63 10.27 13.24 12.01
CA ASP A 63 10.38 14.48 11.23
C ASP A 63 9.20 15.43 11.46
N SER A 64 8.09 14.96 12.03
CA SER A 64 6.99 15.83 12.45
C SER A 64 7.36 16.74 13.63
N GLY A 65 8.49 16.48 14.29
CA GLY A 65 8.89 17.13 15.55
C GLY A 65 8.18 16.56 16.79
N GLY A 66 7.15 15.73 16.59
CA GLY A 66 6.41 15.06 17.65
C GLY A 66 5.91 16.02 18.73
N VAL A 67 6.32 15.79 19.98
CA VAL A 67 5.97 16.62 21.14
C VAL A 67 7.03 17.67 21.49
N CYS A 68 8.10 17.75 20.71
CA CYS A 68 9.21 18.65 20.96
C CYS A 68 8.81 20.07 20.57
N ILE A 69 9.12 21.04 21.44
CA ILE A 69 8.82 22.45 21.21
C ILE A 69 10.14 23.14 20.89
N CYS A 70 10.19 23.84 19.76
CA CYS A 70 11.29 24.74 19.44
C CYS A 70 11.13 26.02 20.26
N ASP A 71 12.03 26.26 21.22
CA ASP A 71 11.98 27.46 22.06
C ASP A 71 12.42 28.70 21.25
N GLN A 72 11.45 29.57 20.94
CA GLN A 72 11.66 30.83 20.21
C GLN A 72 11.81 32.05 21.14
N THR A 73 11.90 31.86 22.46
CA THR A 73 11.91 32.96 23.43
C THR A 73 13.16 33.85 23.36
N LEU A 74 14.23 33.36 22.73
CA LEU A 74 15.36 34.19 22.33
C LEU A 74 15.04 34.86 21.00
N ASN A 75 14.93 36.20 20.97
CA ASN A 75 14.78 37.01 19.76
C ASN A 75 15.96 36.79 18.79
N PHE A 76 15.93 35.69 18.06
CA PHE A 76 16.96 35.28 17.11
C PHE A 76 16.60 35.82 15.72
N THR A 77 17.55 36.51 15.08
CA THR A 77 17.41 37.03 13.72
C THR A 77 18.45 36.36 12.82
N PRO A 78 18.05 35.66 11.74
CA PRO A 78 16.67 35.41 11.29
C PRO A 78 15.90 34.45 12.21
N PRO A 79 14.55 34.54 12.27
CA PRO A 79 13.73 33.59 13.01
C PRO A 79 13.94 32.18 12.46
N ASP A 80 14.10 31.21 13.35
CA ASP A 80 14.29 29.79 13.01
C ASP A 80 13.02 28.99 13.38
N PRO A 81 11.99 29.00 12.52
CA PRO A 81 10.71 28.35 12.81
C PRO A 81 10.81 26.82 12.91
N HIS A 82 11.87 26.20 12.37
CA HIS A 82 12.02 24.74 12.33
C HIS A 82 13.15 24.22 13.23
N CYS A 83 13.80 25.08 14.02
CA CYS A 83 14.95 24.73 14.87
C CYS A 83 16.11 24.08 14.10
N MET A 84 16.32 24.46 12.83
CA MET A 84 17.34 23.87 11.94
C MET A 84 18.65 24.64 11.93
N ASN A 85 18.69 25.83 12.54
CA ASN A 85 19.88 26.65 12.56
C ASN A 85 20.78 26.28 13.74
N SER A 86 21.94 25.71 13.41
CA SER A 86 22.98 25.32 14.37
C SER A 86 23.49 26.45 15.28
N THR A 87 23.26 27.72 14.93
CA THR A 87 23.63 28.86 15.79
C THR A 87 22.66 29.08 16.95
N ASN A 88 21.44 28.53 16.90
CA ASN A 88 20.48 28.62 18.00
C ASN A 88 20.83 27.60 19.09
N PRO A 89 21.11 28.00 20.35
CA PRO A 89 21.41 27.04 21.43
C PRO A 89 20.25 26.07 21.71
N ALA A 90 19.00 26.46 21.43
CA ALA A 90 17.82 25.61 21.60
C ALA A 90 17.73 24.48 20.56
N SER A 91 18.37 24.61 19.38
CA SER A 91 18.37 23.58 18.32
C SER A 91 18.94 22.26 18.85
N SER A 92 20.05 22.30 19.59
CA SER A 92 20.68 21.11 20.15
C SER A 92 19.82 20.33 21.14
N GLN A 93 18.95 21.02 21.89
CA GLN A 93 18.01 20.39 22.83
C GLN A 93 16.80 19.82 22.08
N TYR A 94 16.32 20.55 21.07
CA TYR A 94 15.24 20.10 20.20
C TYR A 94 15.63 18.83 19.43
N GLU A 95 16.80 18.81 18.80
CA GLU A 95 17.28 17.63 18.06
C GLU A 95 17.45 16.41 18.97
N ARG A 96 17.94 16.58 20.21
CA ARG A 96 17.99 15.49 21.20
C ARG A 96 16.61 14.97 21.56
N CYS A 97 15.61 15.86 21.67
CA CYS A 97 14.23 15.48 21.92
C CYS A 97 13.66 14.69 20.73
N VAL A 98 13.88 15.13 19.49
CA VAL A 98 13.45 14.42 18.28
C VAL A 98 14.10 13.03 18.20
N GLN A 99 15.37 12.91 18.57
CA GLN A 99 16.07 11.63 18.66
C GLN A 99 15.53 10.71 19.76
N GLU A 100 15.07 11.26 20.90
CA GLU A 100 14.35 10.48 21.92
C GLU A 100 13.00 9.99 21.39
N ILE A 101 12.26 10.84 20.68
CA ILE A 101 11.00 10.48 20.00
C ILE A 101 11.22 9.37 18.96
N ASN A 102 12.27 9.46 18.13
CA ASN A 102 12.59 8.41 17.17
C ASN A 102 12.78 7.04 17.85
N ARG A 103 13.51 7.00 18.98
CA ARG A 103 13.73 5.75 19.74
C ARG A 103 12.45 5.22 20.38
N ASP A 104 11.63 6.11 20.90
CA ASP A 104 10.30 5.80 21.43
C ASP A 104 9.37 5.25 20.33
N LEU A 105 9.44 5.79 19.12
CA LEU A 105 8.66 5.31 17.97
C LEU A 105 9.16 3.97 17.44
N VAL A 106 10.45 3.67 17.51
CA VAL A 106 10.99 2.34 17.19
C VAL A 106 10.36 1.28 18.10
N THR A 107 10.32 1.53 19.42
CA THR A 107 9.73 0.59 20.37
C THR A 107 8.21 0.55 20.25
N GLY A 108 7.55 1.70 20.06
CA GLY A 108 6.10 1.78 19.81
C GLY A 108 5.67 1.03 18.55
N THR A 109 6.39 1.22 17.45
CA THR A 109 6.14 0.55 16.16
C THR A 109 6.25 -0.96 16.30
N ALA A 110 7.32 -1.46 16.93
CA ALA A 110 7.51 -2.89 17.16
C ALA A 110 6.42 -3.49 18.06
N ALA A 111 6.03 -2.80 19.13
CA ALA A 111 5.00 -3.27 20.07
C ALA A 111 3.62 -3.33 19.41
N VAL A 112 3.23 -2.29 18.69
CA VAL A 112 1.94 -2.19 18.01
C VAL A 112 1.86 -3.17 16.83
N SER A 113 2.93 -3.31 16.04
CA SER A 113 3.00 -4.30 14.94
C SER A 113 2.93 -5.72 15.47
N ALA A 114 3.57 -6.00 16.62
CA ALA A 114 3.47 -7.29 17.29
C ALA A 114 2.04 -7.61 17.71
N LEU A 115 1.37 -6.67 18.40
CA LEU A 115 0.02 -6.86 18.90
C LEU A 115 -1.01 -7.02 17.76
N SER A 116 -0.95 -6.13 16.76
CA SER A 116 -1.89 -6.11 15.63
C SER A 116 -1.70 -7.33 14.72
N SER A 117 -0.46 -7.66 14.34
CA SER A 117 -0.16 -8.86 13.53
C SER A 117 -0.54 -10.15 14.25
N PHE A 118 -0.24 -10.25 15.55
CA PHE A 118 -0.62 -11.43 16.34
C PHE A 118 -2.14 -11.58 16.44
N SER A 119 -2.86 -10.47 16.65
CA SER A 119 -4.33 -10.45 16.70
C SER A 119 -4.95 -10.82 15.35
N MET A 120 -4.36 -10.37 14.23
CA MET A 120 -4.85 -10.69 12.88
C MET A 120 -4.70 -12.19 12.60
N GLY A 121 -3.56 -12.76 12.96
CA GLY A 121 -3.34 -14.20 12.87
C GLY A 121 -4.33 -14.99 13.73
N LEU A 122 -4.48 -14.62 15.00
CA LEU A 122 -5.26 -15.39 15.95
C LEU A 122 -6.77 -15.33 15.70
N PHE A 123 -7.31 -14.14 15.41
CA PHE A 123 -8.76 -13.91 15.32
C PHE A 123 -9.29 -13.99 13.89
N ALA A 124 -8.58 -13.43 12.90
CA ALA A 124 -9.05 -13.43 11.52
C ALA A 124 -8.54 -14.65 10.71
N ASN A 125 -7.54 -15.38 11.21
CA ASN A 125 -6.92 -16.52 10.52
C ASN A 125 -6.44 -16.18 9.08
N MET A 126 -5.92 -14.96 8.91
CA MET A 126 -5.41 -14.45 7.63
C MET A 126 -3.88 -14.33 7.68
N PRO A 127 -3.17 -14.70 6.59
CA PRO A 127 -1.71 -14.64 6.52
C PRO A 127 -1.18 -13.22 6.24
N ILE A 128 -1.79 -12.23 6.90
CA ILE A 128 -1.53 -10.80 6.68
C ILE A 128 -1.00 -10.20 7.97
N ALA A 129 0.17 -9.59 7.90
CA ALA A 129 0.76 -8.84 9.01
C ALA A 129 0.38 -7.36 8.93
N LEU A 130 0.29 -6.74 10.10
CA LEU A 130 -0.09 -5.34 10.26
C LEU A 130 1.07 -4.57 10.89
N ALA A 131 1.27 -3.37 10.39
CA ALA A 131 2.25 -2.41 10.89
C ALA A 131 1.76 -0.98 10.58
N PRO A 132 2.42 0.07 11.08
CA PRO A 132 2.10 1.45 10.73
C PRO A 132 2.26 1.70 9.24
N GLY A 133 1.21 2.19 8.58
CA GLY A 133 1.14 2.36 7.12
C GLY A 133 2.18 3.32 6.57
N MET A 134 3.03 2.85 5.65
CA MET A 134 4.14 3.65 5.12
C MET A 134 3.68 4.82 4.22
N GLY A 135 2.51 4.74 3.59
CA GLY A 135 1.93 5.89 2.90
C GLY A 135 1.28 6.88 3.88
N LEU A 136 0.59 6.32 4.88
CA LEU A 136 -0.16 7.08 5.89
C LEU A 136 0.78 7.83 6.85
N ASN A 137 1.95 7.28 7.15
CA ASN A 137 2.93 7.95 8.01
C ASN A 137 3.53 9.20 7.37
N ALA A 138 3.79 9.17 6.07
CA ALA A 138 4.30 10.33 5.33
C ALA A 138 3.20 11.38 5.15
N TYR A 139 1.97 10.96 4.87
CA TYR A 139 0.82 11.86 4.87
C TYR A 139 0.60 12.52 6.24
N PHE A 140 0.61 11.74 7.32
CA PHE A 140 0.52 12.24 8.69
C PHE A 140 1.63 13.26 8.99
N THR A 141 2.87 12.92 8.69
CA THR A 141 4.05 13.72 9.05
C THR A 141 4.13 15.00 8.22
N TYR A 142 4.08 14.89 6.89
CA TYR A 142 4.41 16.00 6.01
C TYR A 142 3.19 16.82 5.60
N GLN A 143 2.00 16.22 5.51
CA GLN A 143 0.79 16.93 5.05
C GLN A 143 -0.08 17.44 6.20
N VAL A 144 -0.24 16.64 7.26
CA VAL A 144 -1.13 17.00 8.37
C VAL A 144 -0.38 17.78 9.44
N VAL A 145 0.67 17.19 10.01
CA VAL A 145 1.48 17.83 11.07
C VAL A 145 2.51 18.80 10.50
N GLY A 146 2.98 18.54 9.29
CA GLY A 146 4.05 19.30 8.65
C GLY A 146 5.43 19.00 9.23
N PHE A 147 6.46 19.30 8.44
CA PHE A 147 7.84 19.12 8.83
C PHE A 147 8.17 19.98 10.06
N HIS A 148 8.61 19.33 11.14
CA HIS A 148 8.88 19.94 12.45
C HIS A 148 7.70 20.73 13.03
N GLY A 149 6.45 20.33 12.72
CA GLY A 149 5.24 20.97 13.24
C GLY A 149 4.82 22.23 12.49
N SER A 150 5.28 22.39 11.23
CA SER A 150 4.93 23.53 10.37
C SER A 150 3.48 23.55 9.89
N GLY A 151 2.76 22.43 10.07
CA GLY A 151 1.40 22.24 9.61
C GLY A 151 0.38 23.03 10.44
N THR A 152 -0.87 22.98 10.00
CA THR A 152 -1.98 23.65 10.71
C THR A 152 -2.44 22.87 11.93
N ILE A 153 -2.15 21.56 11.99
CA ILE A 153 -2.60 20.63 13.02
C ILE A 153 -1.38 20.17 13.82
N SER A 154 -1.45 20.22 15.14
CA SER A 154 -0.37 19.72 16.00
C SER A 154 -0.30 18.19 15.97
N TYR A 155 0.89 17.63 16.19
CA TYR A 155 1.10 16.18 16.32
C TYR A 155 0.13 15.52 17.31
N ARG A 156 -0.08 16.17 18.46
CA ARG A 156 -0.98 15.68 19.51
C ARG A 156 -2.44 15.64 19.08
N LEU A 157 -2.90 16.69 18.39
CA LEU A 157 -4.26 16.79 17.89
C LEU A 157 -4.51 15.78 16.76
N ALA A 158 -3.51 15.57 15.89
CA ALA A 158 -3.57 14.55 14.84
C ALA A 158 -3.68 13.13 15.43
N LEU A 159 -2.92 12.81 16.48
CA LEU A 159 -3.03 11.52 17.18
C LEU A 159 -4.39 11.33 17.85
N THR A 160 -4.98 12.39 18.43
CA THR A 160 -6.36 12.32 18.95
C THR A 160 -7.36 12.03 17.84
N ALA A 161 -7.20 12.67 16.67
CA ALA A 161 -8.07 12.43 15.52
C ALA A 161 -8.00 10.96 15.07
N ILE A 162 -6.80 10.39 14.96
CA ILE A 162 -6.59 8.97 14.60
C ILE A 162 -7.17 8.03 15.66
N PHE A 163 -7.05 8.38 16.95
CA PHE A 163 -7.63 7.57 18.02
C PHE A 163 -9.15 7.49 17.91
N VAL A 164 -9.80 8.64 17.74
CA VAL A 164 -11.27 8.74 17.60
C VAL A 164 -11.72 8.07 16.31
N GLU A 165 -10.98 8.27 15.22
CA GLU A 165 -11.19 7.56 13.96
C GLU A 165 -11.16 6.04 14.15
N GLY A 166 -10.12 5.49 14.80
CA GLY A 166 -10.02 4.06 15.05
C GLY A 166 -11.24 3.54 15.83
N LEU A 167 -11.73 4.30 16.82
CA LEU A 167 -12.97 3.97 17.53
C LEU A 167 -14.21 4.01 16.62
N ILE A 168 -14.30 5.00 15.73
CA ILE A 168 -15.35 5.06 14.71
C ILE A 168 -15.25 3.82 13.81
N PHE A 169 -14.07 3.38 13.40
CA PHE A 169 -13.91 2.16 12.61
C PHE A 169 -14.26 0.88 13.34
N VAL A 170 -13.96 0.79 14.64
CA VAL A 170 -14.43 -0.33 15.46
C VAL A 170 -15.96 -0.39 15.41
N LEU A 171 -16.63 0.74 15.62
CA LEU A 171 -18.09 0.81 15.53
C LEU A 171 -18.60 0.46 14.13
N LEU A 172 -18.03 1.05 13.08
CA LEU A 172 -18.44 0.80 11.69
C LEU A 172 -18.19 -0.65 11.26
N SER A 173 -17.13 -1.29 11.77
CA SER A 173 -16.82 -2.70 11.50
C SER A 173 -17.82 -3.62 12.20
N ILE A 174 -18.23 -3.29 13.44
CA ILE A 174 -19.30 -4.01 14.15
C ILE A 174 -20.64 -3.90 13.40
N PHE A 175 -20.97 -2.71 12.87
CA PHE A 175 -22.17 -2.52 12.04
C PHE A 175 -22.05 -3.08 10.61
N GLY A 176 -20.86 -3.58 10.22
CA GLY A 176 -20.53 -4.11 8.89
C GLY A 176 -20.61 -3.10 7.75
N LEU A 177 -20.63 -1.80 8.06
CA LEU A 177 -20.58 -0.74 7.07
C LEU A 177 -19.24 -0.72 6.32
N ARG A 178 -18.16 -1.13 6.98
CA ARG A 178 -16.82 -1.19 6.38
C ARG A 178 -16.72 -2.20 5.24
N GLN A 179 -17.34 -3.37 5.40
CA GLN A 179 -17.44 -4.37 4.31
C GLN A 179 -18.30 -3.86 3.16
N TRP A 180 -19.39 -3.14 3.45
CA TRP A 180 -20.21 -2.54 2.40
C TRP A 180 -19.42 -1.47 1.63
N LEU A 181 -18.69 -0.62 2.33
CA LEU A 181 -17.87 0.42 1.73
C LEU A 181 -16.74 -0.18 0.88
N ALA A 182 -16.12 -1.25 1.36
CA ALA A 182 -15.16 -2.04 0.61
C ALA A 182 -15.77 -2.57 -0.70
N ARG A 183 -16.99 -3.07 -0.66
CA ARG A 183 -17.69 -3.60 -1.84
C ARG A 183 -18.17 -2.51 -2.80
N VAL A 184 -18.37 -1.26 -2.35
CA VAL A 184 -18.80 -0.13 -3.19
C VAL A 184 -17.69 0.41 -4.08
N ILE A 185 -16.42 0.23 -3.72
CA ILE A 185 -15.32 0.77 -4.53
C ILE A 185 -15.04 -0.17 -5.73
N PRO A 186 -14.93 0.35 -6.96
CA PRO A 186 -14.53 -0.43 -8.14
C PRO A 186 -13.17 -1.09 -7.95
N ALA A 187 -13.00 -2.32 -8.43
CA ALA A 187 -11.76 -3.07 -8.26
C ALA A 187 -10.57 -2.40 -8.98
N SER A 188 -10.77 -1.81 -10.16
CA SER A 188 -9.75 -0.99 -10.85
C SER A 188 -9.18 0.12 -9.96
N LEU A 189 -10.02 0.79 -9.16
CA LEU A 189 -9.57 1.84 -8.23
C LEU A 189 -8.89 1.28 -6.98
N LYS A 190 -9.34 0.12 -6.47
CA LYS A 190 -8.68 -0.58 -5.35
C LYS A 190 -7.28 -1.06 -5.70
N ILE A 191 -7.09 -1.53 -6.93
CA ILE A 191 -5.81 -2.02 -7.42
C ILE A 191 -4.89 -0.82 -7.73
N ALA A 192 -5.43 0.21 -8.38
CA ALA A 192 -4.71 1.44 -8.67
C ALA A 192 -4.28 2.20 -7.40
N SER A 193 -5.05 2.16 -6.32
CA SER A 193 -4.66 2.79 -5.06
C SER A 193 -3.38 2.18 -4.49
N GLY A 194 -3.27 0.85 -4.48
CA GLY A 194 -2.05 0.16 -4.05
C GLY A 194 -0.81 0.55 -4.87
N ALA A 195 -0.94 0.60 -6.20
CA ALA A 195 0.14 1.02 -7.07
C ALA A 195 0.50 2.51 -6.91
N GLY A 196 -0.49 3.39 -6.73
CA GLY A 196 -0.29 4.82 -6.49
C GLY A 196 0.42 5.11 -5.17
N ILE A 197 0.08 4.38 -4.11
CA ILE A 197 0.79 4.44 -2.82
C ILE A 197 2.24 4.00 -3.00
N GLY A 198 2.50 2.95 -3.80
CA GLY A 198 3.86 2.53 -4.14
C GLY A 198 4.68 3.61 -4.85
N LEU A 199 4.08 4.32 -5.82
CA LEU A 199 4.73 5.46 -6.48
C LEU A 199 5.00 6.62 -5.52
N TYR A 200 4.10 6.87 -4.57
CA TYR A 200 4.29 7.86 -3.51
C TYR A 200 5.44 7.48 -2.57
N LEU A 201 5.55 6.21 -2.17
CA LEU A 201 6.68 5.70 -1.39
C LEU A 201 8.01 5.81 -2.14
N ALA A 202 8.01 5.52 -3.44
CA ALA A 202 9.20 5.68 -4.26
C ALA A 202 9.64 7.15 -4.33
N LEU A 203 8.69 8.10 -4.39
CA LEU A 203 8.98 9.53 -4.32
C LEU A 203 9.62 9.90 -2.97
N ILE A 204 9.05 9.45 -1.85
CA ILE A 204 9.59 9.69 -0.49
C ILE A 204 10.99 9.07 -0.35
N GLY A 205 11.22 7.86 -0.88
CA GLY A 205 12.53 7.22 -0.84
C GLY A 205 13.62 7.98 -1.60
N LEU A 206 13.23 8.84 -2.55
CA LEU A 206 14.14 9.70 -3.31
C LEU A 206 14.44 11.04 -2.60
N THR A 207 13.61 11.49 -1.64
CA THR A 207 13.82 12.77 -0.93
C THR A 207 14.91 12.67 0.14
N TYR A 208 15.29 13.80 0.76
CA TYR A 208 16.39 13.86 1.74
C TYR A 208 16.02 13.37 3.14
N ASP A 209 14.77 13.56 3.56
CA ASP A 209 14.40 13.40 4.97
C ASP A 209 14.25 11.90 5.30
N ALA A 210 13.50 11.19 4.46
CA ALA A 210 13.27 9.75 4.61
C ALA A 210 14.17 8.86 3.73
N GLY A 211 14.93 9.46 2.81
CA GLY A 211 15.45 8.76 1.63
C GLY A 211 16.92 9.01 1.29
N ILE A 212 17.28 8.76 0.03
CA ILE A 212 18.66 8.92 -0.48
C ILE A 212 19.03 10.36 -0.88
N GLY A 213 18.08 11.29 -0.86
CA GLY A 213 18.32 12.70 -1.21
C GLY A 213 18.59 12.95 -2.69
N ALA A 214 18.14 12.06 -3.57
CA ALA A 214 18.29 12.19 -5.02
C ALA A 214 17.42 13.32 -5.61
N ILE A 215 16.29 13.63 -4.97
CA ILE A 215 15.39 14.72 -5.37
C ILE A 215 15.15 15.70 -4.22
N THR A 216 14.84 16.93 -4.58
CA THR A 216 14.46 18.01 -3.67
C THR A 216 13.36 18.87 -4.31
N GLY A 217 12.59 19.58 -3.49
CA GLY A 217 11.72 20.64 -3.99
C GLY A 217 12.53 21.76 -4.66
N GLY A 218 11.90 22.43 -5.62
CA GLY A 218 12.43 23.63 -6.29
C GLY A 218 11.42 24.77 -6.28
N MET A 219 11.93 26.00 -6.48
CA MET A 219 11.08 27.20 -6.59
C MET A 219 10.55 27.39 -8.02
N ASP A 220 11.36 27.11 -9.04
CA ASP A 220 10.94 27.26 -10.45
C ASP A 220 10.38 25.95 -11.04
N ASP A 221 10.74 24.79 -10.46
CA ASP A 221 10.26 23.47 -10.85
C ASP A 221 9.81 22.70 -9.60
N PRO A 222 8.69 21.95 -9.63
CA PRO A 222 8.21 21.22 -8.46
C PRO A 222 9.22 20.20 -7.89
N LEU A 223 10.01 19.57 -8.76
CA LEU A 223 11.03 18.59 -8.38
C LEU A 223 12.36 18.90 -9.08
N ARG A 224 13.44 18.90 -8.30
CA ARG A 224 14.83 19.15 -8.76
C ARG A 224 15.76 18.04 -8.32
N LEU A 225 16.82 17.86 -9.09
CA LEU A 225 17.91 16.94 -8.76
C LEU A 225 18.66 17.42 -7.52
N GLY A 226 18.77 16.55 -6.52
CA GLY A 226 19.48 16.74 -5.27
C GLY A 226 20.88 16.12 -5.27
N GLY A 227 21.23 15.47 -4.17
CA GLY A 227 22.50 14.82 -3.91
C GLY A 227 23.68 15.75 -3.67
N CYS A 228 23.50 16.95 -3.10
CA CYS A 228 24.65 17.79 -2.72
C CYS A 228 25.26 17.39 -1.38
N VAL A 229 26.53 17.76 -1.22
CA VAL A 229 27.20 17.72 0.08
C VAL A 229 26.51 18.66 1.07
N PRO A 230 26.46 18.33 2.38
CA PRO A 230 25.75 19.14 3.38
C PRO A 230 26.15 20.63 3.38
N SER A 231 27.42 20.93 3.09
CA SER A 231 27.95 22.30 3.04
C SER A 231 27.46 23.14 1.86
N SER A 232 26.88 22.53 0.82
CA SER A 232 26.36 23.21 -0.38
C SER A 232 24.83 23.27 -0.41
N ARG A 233 24.19 22.88 0.69
CA ARG A 233 22.74 22.97 0.87
C ARG A 233 22.39 24.39 1.33
N GLY A 234 21.46 25.02 0.63
CA GLY A 234 20.94 26.33 1.03
C GLY A 234 20.11 26.24 2.31
N VAL A 235 19.83 27.39 2.92
CA VAL A 235 18.98 27.51 4.11
C VAL A 235 17.56 26.98 3.83
N ASP A 236 17.09 27.10 2.60
CA ASP A 236 15.79 26.61 2.14
C ASP A 236 15.75 25.10 1.89
N GLY A 237 16.81 24.36 2.22
CA GLY A 237 16.92 22.92 1.97
C GLY A 237 17.21 22.54 0.51
N ILE A 238 17.27 23.52 -0.40
CA ILE A 238 17.50 23.34 -1.84
C ILE A 238 19.01 23.19 -2.14
N CYS A 239 19.29 22.37 -3.14
CA CYS A 239 20.63 22.13 -3.64
C CYS A 239 21.11 23.25 -4.59
N GLN A 240 21.96 24.18 -4.11
CA GLN A 240 22.44 25.31 -4.92
C GLN A 240 23.57 24.93 -5.88
N SER A 241 24.53 24.11 -5.43
CA SER A 241 25.69 23.67 -6.21
C SER A 241 26.12 22.25 -5.82
N GLY A 242 26.84 21.55 -6.71
CA GLY A 242 27.40 20.22 -6.42
C GLY A 242 26.36 19.09 -6.41
N LYS A 243 25.40 19.10 -7.35
CA LYS A 243 24.37 18.06 -7.51
C LYS A 243 24.99 16.66 -7.70
N MET A 244 24.35 15.62 -7.16
CA MET A 244 24.78 14.21 -7.19
C MET A 244 26.22 13.92 -6.68
N ARG A 245 26.77 14.79 -5.83
CA ARG A 245 28.12 14.66 -5.28
C ARG A 245 28.16 14.12 -3.84
N ASN A 246 26.99 13.84 -3.25
CA ASN A 246 26.89 13.32 -1.88
C ASN A 246 27.27 11.83 -1.84
N PRO A 247 28.26 11.43 -1.01
CA PRO A 247 28.65 10.04 -0.88
C PRO A 247 27.55 9.15 -0.25
N THR A 248 26.69 9.68 0.63
CA THR A 248 25.61 8.88 1.25
C THR A 248 24.54 8.47 0.23
N MET A 249 24.25 9.35 -0.73
CA MET A 249 23.34 9.06 -1.85
C MET A 249 23.84 7.88 -2.67
N TRP A 250 25.12 7.91 -3.10
CA TRP A 250 25.70 6.84 -3.90
C TRP A 250 25.81 5.52 -3.14
N LEU A 251 26.11 5.58 -1.84
CA LEU A 251 26.07 4.41 -0.97
C LEU A 251 24.66 3.81 -0.91
N GLY A 252 23.63 4.64 -0.78
CA GLY A 252 22.23 4.22 -0.86
C GLY A 252 21.90 3.57 -2.21
N ILE A 253 22.26 4.21 -3.33
CA ILE A 253 21.99 3.69 -4.68
C ILE A 253 22.67 2.34 -4.93
N PHE A 254 23.98 2.25 -4.73
CA PHE A 254 24.73 1.03 -5.04
C PHE A 254 24.53 -0.07 -4.00
N GLY A 255 24.60 0.27 -2.71
CA GLY A 255 24.48 -0.69 -1.61
C GLY A 255 23.04 -1.02 -1.23
N GLY A 256 22.17 0.00 -1.14
CA GLY A 256 20.78 -0.15 -0.72
C GLY A 256 19.80 -0.42 -1.86
N GLY A 257 20.15 -0.10 -3.12
CA GLY A 257 19.28 -0.26 -4.30
C GLY A 257 19.76 -1.33 -5.28
N ILE A 258 20.94 -1.18 -5.86
CA ILE A 258 21.44 -2.10 -6.89
C ILE A 258 21.76 -3.46 -6.29
N PHE A 259 22.49 -3.50 -5.16
CA PHE A 259 22.83 -4.75 -4.48
C PHE A 259 21.59 -5.50 -3.96
N THR A 260 20.63 -4.80 -3.37
CA THR A 260 19.33 -5.41 -2.96
C THR A 260 18.57 -5.94 -4.16
N ALA A 261 18.50 -5.20 -5.27
CA ALA A 261 17.87 -5.66 -6.50
C ALA A 261 18.55 -6.92 -7.07
N PHE A 262 19.88 -7.00 -7.02
CA PHE A 262 20.61 -8.24 -7.37
C PHE A 262 20.20 -9.40 -6.46
N LEU A 263 20.17 -9.21 -5.14
CA LEU A 263 19.72 -10.26 -4.20
C LEU A 263 18.27 -10.68 -4.45
N MET A 264 17.39 -9.74 -4.78
CA MET A 264 16.01 -10.02 -5.15
C MET A 264 15.91 -10.82 -6.46
N MET A 265 16.77 -10.53 -7.44
CA MET A 265 16.85 -11.28 -8.70
C MET A 265 17.22 -12.75 -8.45
N TYR A 266 18.15 -13.01 -7.52
CA TYR A 266 18.52 -14.36 -7.10
C TYR A 266 17.54 -15.01 -6.11
N ARG A 267 16.41 -14.34 -5.80
CA ARG A 267 15.41 -14.79 -4.81
C ARG A 267 16.02 -15.13 -3.45
N VAL A 268 17.02 -14.36 -3.03
CA VAL A 268 17.62 -14.51 -1.70
C VAL A 268 16.60 -14.04 -0.66
N LYS A 269 16.35 -14.88 0.35
CA LYS A 269 15.42 -14.56 1.44
C LYS A 269 15.98 -13.41 2.27
N GLY A 270 15.15 -12.41 2.56
CA GLY A 270 15.57 -11.21 3.29
C GLY A 270 16.46 -10.27 2.47
N ALA A 271 16.40 -10.33 1.13
CA ALA A 271 17.18 -9.47 0.23
C ALA A 271 17.09 -7.97 0.58
N ILE A 272 15.91 -7.50 0.98
CA ILE A 272 15.67 -6.12 1.40
C ILE A 272 16.50 -5.77 2.65
N ILE A 273 16.36 -6.55 3.72
CA ILE A 273 17.11 -6.32 4.96
C ILE A 273 18.61 -6.45 4.74
N ALA A 274 19.06 -7.39 3.91
CA ALA A 274 20.48 -7.60 3.65
C ALA A 274 21.17 -6.34 3.10
N GLY A 275 20.53 -5.59 2.20
CA GLY A 275 21.11 -4.33 1.73
C GLY A 275 20.97 -3.17 2.71
N ILE A 276 19.88 -3.11 3.48
CA ILE A 276 19.79 -2.15 4.59
C ILE A 276 20.94 -2.37 5.57
N LEU A 277 21.20 -3.62 5.95
CA LEU A 277 22.30 -3.99 6.84
C LEU A 277 23.66 -3.65 6.24
N LEU A 278 23.87 -3.93 4.95
CA LEU A 278 25.13 -3.59 4.27
C LEU A 278 25.40 -2.09 4.33
N VAL A 279 24.43 -1.26 3.97
CA VAL A 279 24.58 0.21 4.01
C VAL A 279 24.74 0.71 5.44
N SER A 280 23.98 0.15 6.39
CA SER A 280 24.06 0.52 7.82
C SER A 280 25.44 0.20 8.41
N ILE A 281 25.97 -1.00 8.14
CA ILE A 281 27.30 -1.42 8.62
C ILE A 281 28.40 -0.51 8.06
N ILE A 282 28.30 -0.11 6.79
CA ILE A 282 29.25 0.85 6.18
C ILE A 282 29.11 2.26 6.79
N SER A 283 27.93 2.60 7.32
CA SER A 283 27.62 3.92 7.90
C SER A 283 27.89 4.02 9.41
N TRP A 284 28.21 2.92 10.10
CA TRP A 284 28.54 2.94 11.54
C TRP A 284 29.94 3.46 11.90
N PRO A 285 31.00 3.26 11.09
CA PRO A 285 32.33 3.79 11.38
C PRO A 285 32.37 5.32 11.40
N ARG A 286 32.78 5.89 12.55
CA ARG A 286 32.68 7.33 12.84
C ARG A 286 33.59 8.23 12.02
N ASP A 287 34.68 7.70 11.48
CA ASP A 287 35.72 8.49 10.80
C ASP A 287 35.50 8.58 9.28
N THR A 288 34.37 8.10 8.78
CA THR A 288 34.03 8.11 7.35
C THR A 288 33.08 9.27 7.01
N PRO A 289 33.11 9.79 5.76
CA PRO A 289 32.21 10.86 5.33
C PRO A 289 30.74 10.41 5.20
N VAL A 290 30.46 9.11 5.33
CA VAL A 290 29.13 8.49 5.26
C VAL A 290 28.63 8.06 6.65
N THR A 291 29.26 8.55 7.71
CA THR A 291 28.93 8.16 9.08
C THR A 291 27.53 8.63 9.50
N HIS A 292 26.77 7.73 10.10
CA HIS A 292 25.56 8.06 10.84
C HIS A 292 25.86 8.68 12.21
N PHE A 293 27.07 8.47 12.75
CA PHE A 293 27.49 8.95 14.07
C PHE A 293 28.65 9.96 13.94
N PRO A 294 28.39 11.20 13.48
CA PRO A 294 29.43 12.23 13.39
C PRO A 294 30.02 12.54 14.78
N ARG A 295 31.24 13.08 14.84
CA ARG A 295 31.89 13.52 16.09
C ARG A 295 31.32 14.85 16.58
N THR A 296 30.03 14.86 16.86
CA THR A 296 29.27 15.97 17.45
C THR A 296 28.56 15.49 18.72
N ALA A 297 28.14 16.42 19.57
CA ALA A 297 27.45 16.08 20.82
C ALA A 297 26.16 15.25 20.59
N LEU A 298 25.51 15.42 19.44
CA LEU A 298 24.36 14.61 19.01
C LEU A 298 24.81 13.21 18.57
N GLY A 299 25.84 13.11 17.74
CA GLY A 299 26.35 11.82 17.27
C GLY A 299 26.92 10.96 18.41
N ASP A 300 27.53 11.57 19.44
CA ASP A 300 27.93 10.86 20.67
C ASP A 300 26.72 10.31 21.44
N TYR A 301 25.64 11.09 21.57
CA TYR A 301 24.40 10.65 22.21
C TYR A 301 23.70 9.51 21.45
N GLN A 302 23.78 9.50 20.12
CA GLN A 302 23.30 8.40 19.30
C GLN A 302 24.18 7.15 19.44
N PHE A 303 25.51 7.33 19.43
CA PHE A 303 26.46 6.22 19.54
C PHE A 303 26.42 5.54 20.92
N ASP A 304 26.23 6.30 22.00
CA ASP A 304 26.08 5.75 23.36
C ASP A 304 24.80 4.93 23.54
N PHE A 305 23.75 5.26 22.78
CA PHE A 305 22.56 4.42 22.71
C PHE A 305 22.83 3.15 21.89
N PHE A 306 23.50 3.27 20.75
CA PHE A 306 23.87 2.13 19.90
C PHE A 306 24.74 1.09 20.61
N LYS A 307 25.69 1.50 21.46
CA LYS A 307 26.53 0.58 22.28
C LYS A 307 25.70 -0.38 23.14
N LYS A 308 24.47 -0.01 23.47
CA LYS A 308 23.55 -0.80 24.27
C LYS A 308 22.81 -1.80 23.39
N ILE A 309 23.53 -2.77 22.81
CA ILE A 309 23.06 -3.70 21.76
C ILE A 309 21.69 -4.32 22.07
N VAL A 310 21.46 -4.74 23.31
CA VAL A 310 20.19 -5.27 23.80
C VAL A 310 19.72 -4.44 24.97
N THR A 311 18.72 -3.57 24.76
CA THR A 311 18.05 -2.85 25.84
C THR A 311 16.59 -2.60 25.54
N PHE A 312 15.81 -2.53 26.62
CA PHE A 312 14.44 -2.07 26.57
C PHE A 312 14.42 -0.55 26.78
N HIS A 313 13.99 0.20 25.76
CA HIS A 313 13.76 1.64 25.88
C HIS A 313 12.29 1.88 26.24
N PRO A 314 11.97 2.27 27.49
CA PRO A 314 10.60 2.60 27.84
C PRO A 314 10.16 3.87 27.13
N ILE A 315 8.94 3.85 26.61
CA ILE A 315 8.35 4.98 25.88
C ILE A 315 8.05 6.12 26.85
N LYS A 316 8.59 7.32 26.63
CA LYS A 316 8.43 8.47 27.54
C LYS A 316 7.69 9.65 26.94
N LYS A 317 7.96 9.96 25.68
CA LYS A 317 7.58 11.22 25.03
C LYS A 317 6.40 11.09 24.09
N VAL A 318 6.07 9.87 23.64
CA VAL A 318 5.00 9.65 22.63
C VAL A 318 3.82 8.82 23.14
N LEU A 319 3.93 8.21 24.34
CA LEU A 319 2.84 7.40 24.90
C LEU A 319 1.69 8.28 25.42
N ALA A 320 0.48 8.01 24.93
CA ALA A 320 -0.78 8.63 25.34
C ALA A 320 -0.77 10.17 25.32
N VAL A 321 -0.13 10.78 24.32
CA VAL A 321 0.05 12.24 24.22
C VAL A 321 -1.11 12.93 23.47
N GLN A 322 -2.27 12.30 23.46
CA GLN A 322 -3.47 12.83 22.82
C GLN A 322 -3.90 14.13 23.50
N ASP A 323 -4.21 15.12 22.68
CA ASP A 323 -4.80 16.38 23.14
C ASP A 323 -6.33 16.31 23.01
N TRP A 324 -7.02 16.43 24.13
CA TRP A 324 -8.49 16.37 24.21
C TRP A 324 -9.14 17.75 24.32
N ASP A 325 -8.35 18.83 24.25
CA ASP A 325 -8.88 20.20 24.23
C ASP A 325 -9.41 20.57 22.84
N ILE A 326 -10.60 20.06 22.51
CA ILE A 326 -11.27 20.26 21.20
C ILE A 326 -12.14 21.54 21.22
N GLY A 327 -11.73 22.57 21.96
CA GLY A 327 -12.45 23.83 22.09
C GLY A 327 -12.20 24.81 20.94
N GLY A 328 -13.21 25.61 20.59
CA GLY A 328 -13.04 26.82 19.75
C GLY A 328 -12.45 26.57 18.35
N ALA A 329 -11.33 27.22 18.04
CA ALA A 329 -10.70 27.19 16.71
C ALA A 329 -10.04 25.84 16.35
N GLN A 330 -9.66 25.05 17.35
CA GLN A 330 -9.04 23.73 17.16
C GLN A 330 -10.07 22.65 16.80
N ALA A 331 -11.35 22.87 17.11
CA ALA A 331 -12.43 21.95 16.74
C ALA A 331 -12.55 21.76 15.21
N GLY A 332 -12.37 22.84 14.45
CA GLY A 332 -12.39 22.79 12.98
C GLY A 332 -11.22 21.98 12.42
N GLN A 333 -10.02 22.20 12.94
CA GLN A 333 -8.81 21.49 12.54
C GLN A 333 -8.88 20.00 12.90
N PHE A 334 -9.40 19.67 14.08
CA PHE A 334 -9.67 18.31 14.50
C PHE A 334 -10.68 17.61 13.58
N ALA A 335 -11.79 18.27 13.25
CA ALA A 335 -12.81 17.71 12.36
C ALA A 335 -12.26 17.45 10.95
N VAL A 336 -11.45 18.37 10.41
CA VAL A 336 -10.77 18.18 9.12
C VAL A 336 -9.82 16.99 9.20
N ALA A 337 -8.95 16.93 10.21
CA ALA A 337 -8.03 15.81 10.40
C ALA A 337 -8.78 14.47 10.47
N LEU A 338 -9.78 14.38 11.34
CA LEU A 338 -10.60 13.19 11.56
C LEU A 338 -11.29 12.73 10.28
N VAL A 339 -11.94 13.64 9.56
CA VAL A 339 -12.60 13.29 8.30
C VAL A 339 -11.56 12.82 7.28
N THR A 340 -10.40 13.49 7.20
CA THR A 340 -9.36 13.14 6.23
C THR A 340 -8.74 11.77 6.46
N PHE A 341 -8.32 11.45 7.69
CA PHE A 341 -7.80 10.12 7.97
C PHE A 341 -8.87 9.05 7.76
N LEU A 342 -10.10 9.30 8.25
CA LEU A 342 -11.19 8.34 8.12
C LEU A 342 -11.44 7.89 6.68
N TYR A 343 -11.42 8.79 5.69
CA TYR A 343 -11.61 8.32 4.32
C TYR A 343 -10.33 7.75 3.70
N VAL A 344 -9.15 8.28 4.01
CA VAL A 344 -7.87 7.78 3.47
C VAL A 344 -7.62 6.36 3.96
N ASP A 345 -7.79 6.10 5.26
CA ASP A 345 -7.56 4.82 5.91
C ASP A 345 -8.61 3.77 5.47
N ILE A 346 -9.87 4.17 5.25
CA ILE A 346 -10.86 3.29 4.63
C ILE A 346 -10.34 2.76 3.30
N LEU A 347 -9.85 3.65 2.45
CA LEU A 347 -9.49 3.30 1.07
C LEU A 347 -8.18 2.54 1.01
N ASP A 348 -7.19 2.92 1.82
CA ASP A 348 -5.91 2.23 1.95
C ASP A 348 -6.11 0.81 2.48
N CYS A 349 -6.66 0.67 3.69
CA CYS A 349 -6.83 -0.65 4.32
C CYS A 349 -7.75 -1.57 3.51
N THR A 350 -8.82 -1.03 2.90
CA THR A 350 -9.66 -1.80 1.99
C THR A 350 -8.86 -2.29 0.78
N GLY A 351 -8.10 -1.39 0.14
CA GLY A 351 -7.33 -1.71 -1.05
C GLY A 351 -6.23 -2.74 -0.77
N THR A 352 -5.50 -2.59 0.34
CA THR A 352 -4.40 -3.49 0.73
C THR A 352 -4.92 -4.84 1.20
N LEU A 353 -5.93 -4.90 2.07
CA LEU A 353 -6.54 -6.17 2.50
C LEU A 353 -7.16 -6.92 1.33
N TYR A 354 -7.89 -6.22 0.45
CA TYR A 354 -8.46 -6.84 -0.74
C TYR A 354 -7.35 -7.37 -1.67
N SER A 355 -6.32 -6.58 -1.96
CA SER A 355 -5.21 -7.04 -2.81
C SER A 355 -4.48 -8.25 -2.22
N MET A 356 -4.28 -8.28 -0.91
CA MET A 356 -3.64 -9.42 -0.22
C MET A 356 -4.53 -10.65 -0.14
N ALA A 357 -5.83 -10.47 0.11
CA ALA A 357 -6.81 -11.55 0.06
C ALA A 357 -6.88 -12.17 -1.34
N ARG A 358 -6.79 -11.33 -2.40
CA ARG A 358 -6.73 -11.80 -3.79
C ARG A 358 -5.45 -12.60 -4.03
N PHE A 359 -4.32 -12.08 -3.53
CA PHE A 359 -3.00 -12.70 -3.71
C PHE A 359 -2.88 -14.07 -3.03
N CYS A 360 -3.55 -14.30 -1.89
CA CYS A 360 -3.61 -15.62 -1.25
C CYS A 360 -4.76 -16.52 -1.74
N GLY A 361 -5.56 -16.07 -2.71
CA GLY A 361 -6.69 -16.83 -3.24
C GLY A 361 -7.83 -17.02 -2.23
N ALA A 362 -7.98 -16.11 -1.27
CA ALA A 362 -9.01 -16.16 -0.22
C ALA A 362 -10.25 -15.30 -0.53
N ILE A 363 -10.31 -14.66 -1.70
CA ILE A 363 -11.47 -13.89 -2.16
C ILE A 363 -12.50 -14.81 -2.79
N ASP A 364 -13.75 -14.59 -2.41
CA ASP A 364 -14.92 -15.09 -3.11
C ASP A 364 -15.27 -14.13 -4.26
N GLU A 365 -15.29 -14.65 -5.50
CA GLU A 365 -15.54 -13.88 -6.72
C GLU A 365 -16.96 -13.31 -6.78
N ASP A 366 -17.94 -13.97 -6.16
CA ASP A 366 -19.36 -13.58 -6.20
C ASP A 366 -19.67 -12.44 -5.22
N THR A 367 -19.12 -12.51 -4.01
CA THR A 367 -19.37 -11.52 -2.95
C THR A 367 -18.35 -10.39 -2.94
N GLN A 368 -17.21 -10.57 -3.62
CA GLN A 368 -16.05 -9.67 -3.57
C GLN A 368 -15.56 -9.44 -2.14
N ASP A 369 -15.77 -10.42 -1.27
CA ASP A 369 -15.40 -10.43 0.14
C ASP A 369 -14.51 -11.65 0.42
N PHE A 370 -13.85 -11.69 1.58
CA PHE A 370 -13.00 -12.80 1.99
C PHE A 370 -13.38 -13.33 3.37
N GLU A 371 -13.01 -14.58 3.63
CA GLU A 371 -13.33 -15.25 4.90
C GLU A 371 -12.73 -14.48 6.09
N GLY A 372 -13.55 -14.21 7.11
CA GLY A 372 -13.11 -13.48 8.30
C GLY A 372 -12.89 -11.98 8.09
N SER A 373 -13.32 -11.39 6.96
CA SER A 373 -13.08 -9.97 6.66
C SER A 373 -13.59 -9.01 7.73
N ALA A 374 -14.78 -9.23 8.31
CA ALA A 374 -15.29 -8.41 9.42
C ALA A 374 -14.32 -8.39 10.62
N VAL A 375 -13.73 -9.53 10.95
CA VAL A 375 -12.79 -9.66 12.06
C VAL A 375 -11.43 -9.04 11.68
N ALA A 376 -10.98 -9.23 10.44
CA ALA A 376 -9.77 -8.61 9.92
C ALA A 376 -9.87 -7.07 10.00
N TYR A 377 -10.98 -6.51 9.52
CA TYR A 377 -11.28 -5.09 9.62
C TYR A 377 -11.42 -4.60 11.07
N LEU A 378 -11.95 -5.41 11.98
CA LEU A 378 -12.02 -5.06 13.40
C LEU A 378 -10.63 -5.03 14.05
N VAL A 379 -9.77 -6.02 13.77
CA VAL A 379 -8.40 -6.07 14.27
C VAL A 379 -7.58 -4.89 13.77
N ASP A 380 -7.75 -4.54 12.49
CA ASP A 380 -7.13 -3.38 11.88
C ASP A 380 -7.56 -2.08 12.58
N ALA A 381 -8.87 -1.88 12.78
CA ALA A 381 -9.40 -0.72 13.49
C ALA A 381 -8.88 -0.60 14.93
N LEU A 382 -8.81 -1.73 15.65
CA LEU A 382 -8.19 -1.79 16.97
C LEU A 382 -6.70 -1.48 16.92
N GLY A 383 -6.00 -1.92 15.86
CA GLY A 383 -4.63 -1.57 15.56
C GLY A 383 -4.41 -0.07 15.43
N ILE A 384 -5.31 0.64 14.72
CA ILE A 384 -5.28 2.10 14.58
C ILE A 384 -5.48 2.78 15.96
N THR A 385 -6.49 2.35 16.71
CA THR A 385 -6.77 2.90 18.06
C THR A 385 -5.60 2.70 19.01
N VAL A 386 -5.01 1.49 19.04
CA VAL A 386 -3.84 1.24 19.90
C VAL A 386 -2.59 1.93 19.35
N GLY A 387 -2.38 1.97 18.04
CA GLY A 387 -1.25 2.63 17.41
C GLY A 387 -1.13 4.11 17.77
N SER A 388 -2.25 4.84 17.70
CA SER A 388 -2.30 6.25 18.09
C SER A 388 -1.99 6.50 19.57
N LEU A 389 -2.32 5.56 20.47
CA LEU A 389 -1.90 5.63 21.88
C LEU A 389 -0.39 5.50 22.06
N PHE A 390 0.28 4.75 21.19
CA PHE A 390 1.75 4.64 21.17
C PHE A 390 2.42 5.78 20.40
N GLY A 391 1.65 6.79 19.96
CA GLY A 391 2.14 7.89 19.14
C GLY A 391 2.49 7.50 17.72
N SER A 392 2.03 6.33 17.24
CA SER A 392 2.25 5.91 15.87
C SER A 392 1.15 6.46 14.96
N PRO A 393 1.48 6.76 13.67
CA PRO A 393 0.47 6.90 12.62
C PRO A 393 -0.35 5.61 12.45
N PRO A 394 -1.45 5.66 11.67
CA PRO A 394 -2.40 4.55 11.56
C PRO A 394 -1.74 3.24 11.14
N VAL A 395 -2.21 2.15 11.76
CA VAL A 395 -1.75 0.78 11.52
C VAL A 395 -2.66 0.15 10.48
N THR A 396 -2.07 -0.47 9.45
CA THR A 396 -2.79 -1.04 8.31
C THR A 396 -2.17 -2.38 7.89
N ALA A 397 -2.85 -3.09 7.00
CA ALA A 397 -2.35 -4.31 6.38
C ALA A 397 -1.24 -4.02 5.37
N PHE A 398 -0.16 -4.81 5.43
CA PHE A 398 1.01 -4.63 4.58
C PHE A 398 1.08 -5.63 3.43
N ILE A 399 1.44 -5.11 2.25
CA ILE A 399 1.53 -5.90 1.01
C ILE A 399 2.77 -6.83 0.98
N GLU A 400 3.77 -6.56 1.81
CA GLU A 400 4.98 -7.36 2.00
C GLU A 400 4.66 -8.73 2.63
N SER A 401 3.48 -8.86 3.24
CA SER A 401 2.89 -10.15 3.59
C SER A 401 2.81 -11.10 2.39
N GLY A 402 2.74 -10.56 1.17
CA GLY A 402 2.86 -11.30 -0.08
C GLY A 402 4.14 -12.14 -0.19
N ALA A 403 5.26 -11.72 0.43
CA ALA A 403 6.48 -12.53 0.45
C ALA A 403 6.27 -13.84 1.23
N GLY A 404 5.62 -13.80 2.40
CA GLY A 404 5.26 -15.01 3.13
C GLY A 404 4.20 -15.84 2.42
N ILE A 405 3.20 -15.20 1.81
CA ILE A 405 2.17 -15.89 1.03
C ILE A 405 2.81 -16.65 -0.14
N SER A 406 3.77 -16.04 -0.85
CA SER A 406 4.50 -16.66 -1.96
C SER A 406 5.41 -17.83 -1.52
N GLU A 407 5.83 -17.86 -0.26
CA GLU A 407 6.58 -18.98 0.35
C GLU A 407 5.65 -20.12 0.83
N GLY A 408 4.33 -19.99 0.58
CA GLY A 408 3.31 -21.00 0.92
C GLY A 408 2.57 -20.74 2.22
N GLY A 409 2.59 -19.50 2.73
CA GLY A 409 1.79 -19.08 3.87
C GLY A 409 0.32 -18.83 3.50
N ALA A 410 -0.60 -19.56 4.12
CA ALA A 410 -2.02 -19.44 3.80
C ALA A 410 -2.92 -19.33 5.04
N THR A 411 -2.37 -19.40 6.26
CA THR A 411 -3.14 -19.32 7.52
C THR A 411 -2.64 -18.20 8.41
N GLY A 412 -3.42 -17.86 9.45
CA GLY A 412 -3.03 -16.88 10.46
C GLY A 412 -1.78 -17.24 11.27
N ILE A 413 -1.27 -18.48 11.19
CA ILE A 413 -0.02 -18.87 11.85
C ILE A 413 1.15 -18.01 11.35
N THR A 414 1.17 -17.69 10.05
CA THR A 414 2.19 -16.78 9.47
C THR A 414 2.17 -15.40 10.12
N ALA A 415 0.99 -14.81 10.31
CA ALA A 415 0.82 -13.52 10.97
C ALA A 415 1.17 -13.59 12.47
N CYS A 416 0.81 -14.68 13.16
CA CYS A 416 1.22 -14.90 14.56
C CYS A 416 2.75 -15.01 14.69
N VAL A 417 3.42 -15.74 13.81
CA VAL A 417 4.89 -15.87 13.80
C VAL A 417 5.54 -14.51 13.51
N THR A 418 5.00 -13.77 12.55
CA THR A 418 5.46 -12.40 12.25
C THR A 418 5.32 -11.48 13.46
N GLY A 419 4.17 -11.51 14.15
CA GLY A 419 3.92 -10.75 15.37
C GLY A 419 4.87 -11.11 16.51
N LEU A 420 5.19 -12.40 16.68
CA LEU A 420 6.21 -12.85 17.65
C LEU A 420 7.61 -12.35 17.29
N CYS A 421 7.97 -12.32 16.01
CA CYS A 421 9.25 -11.75 15.57
C CYS A 421 9.31 -10.23 15.83
N PHE A 422 8.23 -9.49 15.60
CA PHE A 422 8.13 -8.08 16.01
C PHE A 422 8.24 -7.90 17.52
N PHE A 423 7.67 -8.79 18.32
CA PHE A 423 7.84 -8.76 19.77
C PHE A 423 9.31 -8.93 20.16
N PHE A 424 10.03 -9.88 19.57
CA PHE A 424 11.48 -10.04 19.83
C PHE A 424 12.31 -8.85 19.35
N SER A 425 11.87 -8.16 18.30
CA SER A 425 12.55 -6.97 17.78
C SER A 425 12.62 -5.82 18.81
N LEU A 426 11.72 -5.78 19.80
CA LEU A 426 11.71 -4.79 20.89
C LEU A 426 13.02 -4.74 21.68
N PHE A 427 13.66 -5.90 21.88
CA PHE A 427 14.92 -5.98 22.62
C PHE A 427 16.12 -5.46 21.82
N PHE A 428 15.97 -5.36 20.50
CA PHE A 428 16.99 -4.89 19.55
C PHE A 428 16.69 -3.47 19.06
N ALA A 429 15.84 -2.71 19.76
CA ALA A 429 15.51 -1.33 19.41
C ALA A 429 16.74 -0.43 19.14
N PRO A 430 17.87 -0.54 19.88
CA PRO A 430 19.07 0.23 19.62
C PRO A 430 19.70 -0.01 18.24
N ILE A 431 19.54 -1.21 17.69
CA ILE A 431 20.00 -1.53 16.34
C ILE A 431 19.09 -0.86 15.32
N PHE A 432 17.76 -0.97 15.48
CA PHE A 432 16.80 -0.37 14.54
C PHE A 432 16.86 1.17 14.54
N ALA A 433 17.09 1.80 15.69
CA ALA A 433 17.28 3.25 15.79
C ALA A 433 18.61 3.76 15.19
N SER A 434 19.55 2.86 14.87
CA SER A 434 20.84 3.20 14.25
C SER A 434 20.86 3.11 12.73
N ILE A 435 19.74 2.71 12.12
CA ILE A 435 19.62 2.56 10.67
C ILE A 435 19.45 3.96 10.06
N PRO A 436 20.38 4.42 9.21
CA PRO A 436 20.27 5.73 8.60
C PRO A 436 19.19 5.77 7.51
N SER A 437 18.60 6.94 7.27
CA SER A 437 17.56 7.12 6.25
C SER A 437 18.02 6.79 4.82
N TRP A 438 19.29 7.02 4.49
CA TRP A 438 19.86 6.66 3.19
C TRP A 438 20.01 5.14 2.98
N ALA A 439 20.00 4.32 4.05
CA ALA A 439 19.94 2.87 3.91
C ALA A 439 18.53 2.39 3.51
N THR A 440 17.50 3.08 3.99
CA THR A 440 16.10 2.70 3.79
C THR A 440 15.47 3.34 2.56
N GLY A 441 15.98 4.48 2.08
CA GLY A 441 15.45 5.19 0.92
C GLY A 441 15.32 4.34 -0.34
N CYS A 442 16.39 3.63 -0.72
CA CYS A 442 16.33 2.72 -1.88
C CYS A 442 15.43 1.51 -1.66
N THR A 443 15.25 1.07 -0.41
CA THR A 443 14.29 0.02 -0.09
C THR A 443 12.86 0.49 -0.39
N LEU A 444 12.49 1.72 -0.02
CA LEU A 444 11.18 2.28 -0.33
C LEU A 444 10.92 2.36 -1.83
N ILE A 445 11.94 2.69 -2.63
CA ILE A 445 11.87 2.69 -4.09
C ILE A 445 11.60 1.27 -4.63
N LEU A 446 12.32 0.26 -4.12
CA LEU A 446 12.12 -1.13 -4.54
C LEU A 446 10.78 -1.70 -4.10
N VAL A 447 10.33 -1.37 -2.90
CA VAL A 447 8.98 -1.71 -2.42
C VAL A 447 7.93 -1.08 -3.34
N GLY A 448 8.06 0.21 -3.66
CA GLY A 448 7.20 0.90 -4.63
C GLY A 448 7.17 0.20 -6.00
N ALA A 449 8.32 -0.25 -6.51
CA ALA A 449 8.42 -1.01 -7.75
C ALA A 449 7.73 -2.39 -7.67
N MET A 450 7.72 -3.04 -6.50
CA MET A 450 6.95 -4.27 -6.30
C MET A 450 5.44 -4.01 -6.29
N MET A 451 4.98 -2.89 -5.70
CA MET A 451 3.55 -2.51 -5.71
C MET A 451 3.05 -2.21 -7.12
N ALA A 452 3.91 -1.65 -7.97
CA ALA A 452 3.59 -1.33 -9.35
C ALA A 452 3.24 -2.58 -10.19
N ARG A 453 3.53 -3.80 -9.72
CA ARG A 453 3.07 -5.04 -10.36
C ARG A 453 1.54 -5.15 -10.37
N ALA A 454 0.86 -4.62 -9.35
CA ALA A 454 -0.60 -4.62 -9.30
C ALA A 454 -1.23 -3.90 -10.51
N CYS A 455 -0.49 -3.01 -11.18
CA CYS A 455 -0.94 -2.34 -12.40
C CYS A 455 -1.32 -3.33 -13.52
N THR A 456 -0.76 -4.55 -13.55
CA THR A 456 -1.10 -5.54 -14.58
C THR A 456 -2.53 -6.06 -14.47
N ASP A 457 -3.11 -5.99 -13.28
CA ASP A 457 -4.46 -6.49 -12.98
C ASP A 457 -5.55 -5.45 -13.27
N ILE A 458 -5.16 -4.22 -13.60
CA ILE A 458 -6.07 -3.15 -14.00
C ILE A 458 -6.57 -3.43 -15.42
N ASN A 459 -7.87 -3.22 -15.65
CA ASN A 459 -8.46 -3.34 -16.97
C ASN A 459 -8.04 -2.19 -17.90
N TRP A 460 -6.92 -2.36 -18.60
CA TRP A 460 -6.39 -1.36 -19.55
C TRP A 460 -7.17 -1.29 -20.86
N ARG A 461 -8.03 -2.27 -21.17
CA ARG A 461 -8.73 -2.34 -22.45
C ARG A 461 -9.87 -1.32 -22.55
N TYR A 462 -10.53 -1.03 -21.43
CA TYR A 462 -11.63 -0.06 -21.40
C TYR A 462 -11.17 1.29 -20.80
N ILE A 463 -11.36 2.36 -21.57
CA ILE A 463 -10.93 3.73 -21.21
C ILE A 463 -11.64 4.23 -19.93
N GLY A 464 -12.89 3.82 -19.71
CA GLY A 464 -13.66 4.23 -18.55
C GLY A 464 -13.15 3.68 -17.21
N ASP A 465 -12.29 2.66 -17.24
CA ASP A 465 -11.68 2.07 -16.03
C ASP A 465 -10.18 2.41 -15.94
N SER A 466 -9.46 2.39 -17.06
CA SER A 466 -8.04 2.70 -17.14
C SER A 466 -7.67 4.16 -16.87
N VAL A 467 -8.46 5.13 -17.35
CA VAL A 467 -8.19 6.57 -17.10
C VAL A 467 -8.34 6.93 -15.62
N PRO A 468 -9.44 6.54 -14.93
CA PRO A 468 -9.55 6.75 -13.48
C PRO A 468 -8.42 6.09 -12.70
N ALA A 469 -8.06 4.85 -13.07
CA ALA A 469 -6.95 4.13 -12.44
C ALA A 469 -5.61 4.87 -12.62
N PHE A 470 -5.31 5.33 -13.84
CA PHE A 470 -4.10 6.10 -14.12
C PHE A 470 -4.05 7.42 -13.33
N LEU A 471 -5.14 8.19 -13.31
CA LEU A 471 -5.21 9.44 -12.55
C LEU A 471 -5.03 9.19 -11.05
N THR A 472 -5.61 8.10 -10.53
CA THR A 472 -5.41 7.70 -9.14
C THR A 472 -3.92 7.50 -8.84
N MET A 473 -3.21 6.75 -9.70
CA MET A 473 -1.78 6.46 -9.50
C MET A 473 -0.89 7.67 -9.66
N ALA A 474 -1.17 8.56 -10.62
CA ALA A 474 -0.30 9.70 -10.94
C ALA A 474 -0.51 10.90 -9.99
N VAL A 475 -1.76 11.18 -9.60
CA VAL A 475 -2.07 12.36 -8.78
C VAL A 475 -1.55 12.19 -7.35
N MET A 476 -1.51 10.98 -6.81
CA MET A 476 -0.96 10.71 -5.47
C MET A 476 0.47 11.26 -5.26
N PRO A 477 1.49 10.82 -6.03
CA PRO A 477 2.84 11.34 -5.87
C PRO A 477 2.96 12.81 -6.26
N PHE A 478 2.27 13.27 -7.32
CA PHE A 478 2.40 14.65 -7.80
C PHE A 478 1.77 15.69 -6.88
N THR A 479 0.76 15.32 -6.10
CA THR A 479 0.13 16.21 -5.11
C THR A 479 0.64 15.97 -3.69
N TYR A 480 1.54 15.01 -3.52
CA TYR A 480 2.03 14.56 -2.21
C TYR A 480 0.90 14.14 -1.25
N SER A 481 -0.24 13.72 -1.81
CA SER A 481 -1.47 13.46 -1.06
C SER A 481 -2.22 12.27 -1.65
N ILE A 482 -2.23 11.16 -0.90
CA ILE A 482 -3.01 9.94 -1.18
C ILE A 482 -4.49 10.28 -1.36
N ALA A 483 -4.97 11.14 -0.47
CA ALA A 483 -6.30 11.71 -0.40
C ALA A 483 -6.83 12.25 -1.75
N TYR A 484 -6.18 13.29 -2.28
CA TYR A 484 -6.54 13.90 -3.56
C TYR A 484 -6.44 12.91 -4.72
N GLY A 485 -5.44 12.03 -4.74
CA GLY A 485 -5.32 11.01 -5.79
C GLY A 485 -6.54 10.10 -5.88
N LEU A 486 -7.02 9.59 -4.74
CA LEU A 486 -8.21 8.72 -4.68
C LEU A 486 -9.49 9.46 -5.07
N ILE A 487 -9.68 10.68 -4.60
CA ILE A 487 -10.86 11.49 -4.93
C ILE A 487 -10.92 11.73 -6.43
N THR A 488 -9.79 12.12 -7.06
CA THR A 488 -9.72 12.29 -8.51
C THR A 488 -10.06 11.00 -9.24
N GLY A 489 -9.55 9.86 -8.78
CA GLY A 489 -9.91 8.54 -9.32
C GLY A 489 -11.40 8.24 -9.27
N ILE A 490 -12.00 8.34 -8.08
CA ILE A 490 -13.42 8.02 -7.86
C ILE A 490 -14.32 8.98 -8.65
N VAL A 491 -14.03 10.28 -8.65
CA VAL A 491 -14.81 11.29 -9.38
C VAL A 491 -14.71 11.05 -10.89
N THR A 492 -13.51 10.82 -11.42
CA THR A 492 -13.36 10.54 -12.86
C THR A 492 -14.05 9.23 -13.25
N TYR A 493 -13.95 8.18 -12.43
CA TYR A 493 -14.69 6.93 -12.66
C TYR A 493 -16.19 7.17 -12.69
N ALA A 494 -16.71 7.88 -11.68
CA ALA A 494 -18.13 8.21 -11.60
C ALA A 494 -18.59 9.01 -12.84
N ILE A 495 -17.82 9.99 -13.29
CA ILE A 495 -18.17 10.81 -14.46
C ILE A 495 -18.17 9.98 -15.75
N LEU A 496 -17.11 9.22 -16.01
CA LEU A 496 -16.97 8.46 -17.26
C LEU A 496 -17.98 7.32 -17.35
N ASN A 497 -18.09 6.51 -16.30
CA ASN A 497 -18.97 5.34 -16.30
C ASN A 497 -20.46 5.70 -16.17
N THR A 498 -20.80 6.75 -15.40
CA THR A 498 -22.19 7.25 -15.37
C THR A 498 -22.54 7.96 -16.69
N GLY A 499 -21.60 8.74 -17.25
CA GLY A 499 -21.80 9.43 -18.53
C GLY A 499 -22.07 8.44 -19.68
N ALA A 500 -21.26 7.40 -19.81
CA ALA A 500 -21.47 6.33 -20.80
C ALA A 500 -22.84 5.64 -20.63
N TYR A 501 -23.23 5.33 -19.39
CA TYR A 501 -24.54 4.73 -19.10
C TYR A 501 -25.71 5.66 -19.48
N VAL A 502 -25.61 6.95 -19.14
CA VAL A 502 -26.65 7.96 -19.46
C VAL A 502 -26.77 8.13 -20.97
N ILE A 503 -25.65 8.23 -21.71
CA ILE A 503 -25.66 8.36 -23.18
C ILE A 503 -26.28 7.12 -23.82
N GLY A 504 -25.89 5.91 -23.39
CA GLY A 504 -26.48 4.68 -23.89
C GLY A 504 -28.00 4.60 -23.65
N LYS A 505 -28.45 5.05 -22.47
CA LYS A 505 -29.87 5.09 -22.11
C LYS A 505 -30.66 6.11 -22.92
N ILE A 506 -30.13 7.33 -23.10
CA ILE A 506 -30.76 8.38 -23.92
C ILE A 506 -30.81 7.97 -25.39
N SER A 507 -29.75 7.36 -25.88
CA SER A 507 -29.61 6.93 -27.27
C SER A 507 -30.38 5.63 -27.59
N SER A 508 -31.09 5.05 -26.61
CA SER A 508 -31.73 3.73 -26.73
C SER A 508 -30.78 2.64 -27.27
N GLY A 509 -29.50 2.70 -26.85
CA GLY A 509 -28.45 1.78 -27.29
C GLY A 509 -27.81 2.08 -28.65
N ARG A 510 -28.14 3.18 -29.35
CA ARG A 510 -27.51 3.50 -30.64
C ARG A 510 -26.07 4.02 -30.51
N ILE A 511 -25.74 4.67 -29.39
CA ILE A 511 -24.40 5.19 -29.10
C ILE A 511 -23.92 4.49 -27.83
N VAL A 512 -22.99 3.57 -28.00
CA VAL A 512 -22.29 2.85 -26.93
C VAL A 512 -20.79 3.00 -27.22
N PRO A 513 -19.96 3.34 -26.22
CA PRO A 513 -18.52 3.45 -26.45
C PRO A 513 -17.93 2.10 -26.88
N HIS A 514 -16.83 2.16 -27.63
CA HIS A 514 -16.08 0.99 -28.04
C HIS A 514 -15.65 0.18 -26.81
N ASP A 515 -15.69 -1.16 -26.90
CA ASP A 515 -15.36 -2.09 -25.81
C ASP A 515 -16.17 -1.95 -24.51
N TYR A 516 -17.38 -1.37 -24.56
CA TYR A 516 -18.24 -1.26 -23.37
C TYR A 516 -18.57 -2.61 -22.72
N GLU A 517 -18.53 -3.71 -23.48
CA GLU A 517 -18.71 -5.07 -22.96
C GLU A 517 -17.56 -5.51 -22.04
N GLN A 518 -16.38 -4.92 -22.22
CA GLN A 518 -15.19 -5.22 -21.42
C GLN A 518 -15.12 -4.36 -20.16
N LYS A 519 -16.12 -3.50 -19.92
CA LYS A 519 -16.20 -2.70 -18.70
C LYS A 519 -16.25 -3.59 -17.47
N GLU A 520 -15.55 -3.17 -16.42
CA GLU A 520 -15.61 -3.84 -15.14
C GLU A 520 -17.03 -3.82 -14.56
N TYR A 521 -17.55 -5.00 -14.22
CA TYR A 521 -18.89 -5.10 -13.65
C TYR A 521 -18.90 -4.49 -12.24
N TRP A 522 -19.69 -3.43 -12.08
CA TRP A 522 -19.85 -2.74 -10.81
C TRP A 522 -21.33 -2.61 -10.46
N THR A 523 -21.71 -3.09 -9.27
CA THR A 523 -23.09 -2.97 -8.76
C THR A 523 -23.10 -2.40 -7.35
N TRP A 524 -23.96 -1.39 -7.14
CA TRP A 524 -24.24 -0.84 -5.81
C TRP A 524 -25.08 -1.81 -4.94
N LYS A 525 -25.79 -2.76 -5.56
CA LYS A 525 -26.57 -3.78 -4.84
C LYS A 525 -25.73 -5.04 -4.65
N ILE A 526 -24.90 -5.07 -3.62
CA ILE A 526 -24.10 -6.26 -3.36
C ILE A 526 -24.93 -7.31 -2.62
N ARG A 527 -24.84 -8.58 -3.05
CA ARG A 527 -25.41 -9.75 -2.35
C ARG A 527 -24.85 -9.76 -0.91
N GLY A 528 -25.73 -9.87 0.09
CA GLY A 528 -25.38 -9.81 1.53
C GLY A 528 -25.98 -8.62 2.31
N GLY A 529 -26.45 -7.57 1.63
CA GLY A 529 -27.08 -6.41 2.29
C GLY A 529 -26.11 -5.50 3.07
N LEU A 530 -26.65 -4.46 3.71
CA LEU A 530 -25.90 -3.45 4.48
C LEU A 530 -25.40 -3.98 5.84
N VAL A 531 -26.08 -4.99 6.39
CA VAL A 531 -25.88 -5.47 7.76
C VAL A 531 -25.19 -6.83 7.72
N PRO A 532 -24.12 -7.04 8.51
CA PRO A 532 -23.42 -8.32 8.55
C PRO A 532 -24.32 -9.42 9.10
N GLY A 533 -24.07 -10.66 8.69
CA GLY A 533 -25.02 -11.77 8.87
C GLY A 533 -25.22 -12.18 10.30
N TRP A 534 -24.15 -12.09 11.09
CA TRP A 534 -24.21 -12.31 12.53
C TRP A 534 -25.14 -11.29 13.19
N LEU A 535 -25.09 -10.01 12.80
CA LEU A 535 -25.97 -8.97 13.34
C LEU A 535 -27.42 -9.15 12.85
N LYS A 536 -27.62 -9.56 11.60
CA LYS A 536 -28.94 -9.93 11.07
C LYS A 536 -29.55 -11.13 11.80
N ARG A 537 -28.74 -12.13 12.17
CA ARG A 537 -29.15 -13.31 12.96
C ARG A 537 -29.38 -12.97 14.43
N PHE A 538 -28.55 -12.08 15.00
CA PHE A 538 -28.70 -11.57 16.36
C PHE A 538 -30.01 -10.78 16.50
N CYS A 539 -30.26 -9.82 15.60
CA CYS A 539 -31.54 -9.11 15.52
C CYS A 539 -32.71 -10.05 15.18
N GLY A 540 -32.43 -11.16 14.46
CA GLY A 540 -33.39 -12.23 14.18
C GLY A 540 -33.58 -13.26 15.29
N GLY A 541 -32.95 -13.09 16.46
CA GLY A 541 -33.11 -13.95 17.64
C GLY A 541 -32.51 -15.36 17.55
N LYS A 542 -31.66 -15.64 16.53
CA LYS A 542 -31.02 -16.96 16.39
C LYS A 542 -29.84 -17.09 17.37
N ARG A 543 -29.82 -18.14 18.18
CA ARG A 543 -28.74 -18.43 19.14
C ARG A 543 -27.37 -18.73 18.50
N ASP A 544 -27.38 -19.14 17.23
CA ASP A 544 -26.16 -19.42 16.45
C ASP A 544 -25.67 -18.21 15.65
N PHE A 545 -25.87 -16.99 16.17
CA PHE A 545 -25.48 -15.78 15.47
C PHE A 545 -23.96 -15.65 15.28
N TRP A 546 -23.17 -16.32 16.12
CA TRP A 546 -21.70 -16.33 16.08
C TRP A 546 -21.08 -17.27 15.02
N ARG A 547 -21.86 -18.10 14.32
CA ARG A 547 -21.32 -18.97 13.26
C ARG A 547 -21.07 -18.17 11.98
N GLU A 548 -19.99 -18.51 11.28
CA GLU A 548 -19.66 -17.99 9.95
C GLU A 548 -20.86 -18.08 9.00
N TRP A 549 -21.00 -17.05 8.16
CA TRP A 549 -22.07 -16.95 7.18
C TRP A 549 -21.70 -17.83 5.99
N ASP A 550 -22.23 -19.05 5.93
CA ASP A 550 -22.16 -19.88 4.71
C ASP A 550 -23.10 -19.28 3.65
N PHE A 551 -22.55 -18.58 2.67
CA PHE A 551 -23.30 -18.09 1.51
C PHE A 551 -23.90 -19.26 0.71
N ASP A 552 -23.20 -20.39 0.66
CA ASP A 552 -23.66 -21.63 0.02
C ASP A 552 -24.90 -22.20 0.71
N ALA A 553 -24.97 -22.15 2.03
CA ALA A 553 -26.13 -22.63 2.78
C ALA A 553 -27.36 -21.72 2.57
N GLU A 554 -27.18 -20.41 2.40
CA GLU A 554 -28.28 -19.49 2.06
C GLU A 554 -28.66 -19.59 0.57
N ALA A 555 -27.71 -19.85 -0.33
CA ALA A 555 -27.98 -20.15 -1.74
C ALA A 555 -28.76 -21.46 -1.88
N GLU A 556 -28.36 -22.52 -1.17
CA GLU A 556 -29.12 -23.78 -1.08
C GLU A 556 -30.48 -23.58 -0.37
N GLU A 557 -30.57 -22.76 0.68
CA GLU A 557 -31.84 -22.44 1.35
C GLU A 557 -32.77 -21.57 0.47
N LEU A 558 -32.22 -20.66 -0.34
CA LEU A 558 -32.97 -19.82 -1.27
C LEU A 558 -33.40 -20.60 -2.51
N GLU A 559 -32.53 -21.43 -3.10
CA GLU A 559 -32.88 -22.35 -4.17
C GLU A 559 -33.89 -23.41 -3.70
N SER A 560 -33.76 -23.92 -2.47
CA SER A 560 -34.75 -24.84 -1.89
C SER A 560 -36.07 -24.14 -1.57
N ARG A 561 -36.06 -22.87 -1.13
CA ARG A 561 -37.28 -22.06 -0.94
C ARG A 561 -37.95 -21.72 -2.27
N ASP A 562 -37.18 -21.33 -3.28
CA ASP A 562 -37.71 -20.97 -4.59
C ASP A 562 -38.22 -22.22 -5.32
N SER A 563 -37.52 -23.35 -5.24
CA SER A 563 -38.03 -24.64 -5.73
C SER A 563 -39.27 -25.12 -4.95
N TYR A 564 -39.35 -24.90 -3.64
CA TYR A 564 -40.56 -25.19 -2.85
C TYR A 564 -41.73 -24.28 -3.23
N ILE A 565 -41.50 -22.99 -3.46
CA ILE A 565 -42.53 -22.02 -3.90
C ILE A 565 -42.99 -22.34 -5.33
N LEU A 566 -42.08 -22.70 -6.23
CA LEU A 566 -42.39 -23.15 -7.60
C LEU A 566 -43.19 -24.45 -7.60
N ARG A 567 -42.83 -25.43 -6.75
CA ARG A 567 -43.59 -26.67 -6.57
C ARG A 567 -44.97 -26.41 -5.98
N LYS A 568 -45.11 -25.47 -5.05
CA LYS A 568 -46.41 -25.08 -4.47
C LYS A 568 -47.26 -24.32 -5.49
N LYS A 569 -46.67 -23.50 -6.37
CA LYS A 569 -47.35 -22.86 -7.50
C LYS A 569 -47.78 -23.86 -8.57
N SER A 570 -46.96 -24.87 -8.90
CA SER A 570 -47.32 -25.91 -9.87
C SER A 570 -48.45 -26.81 -9.35
N VAL A 571 -48.41 -27.22 -8.07
CA VAL A 571 -49.49 -27.99 -7.42
C VAL A 571 -50.80 -27.19 -7.33
N ARG A 572 -50.72 -25.86 -7.13
CA ARG A 572 -51.90 -24.98 -7.12
C ARG A 572 -52.44 -24.68 -8.52
N SER A 573 -51.59 -24.71 -9.55
CA SER A 573 -51.96 -24.61 -10.96
C SER A 573 -52.63 -25.91 -11.47
N SER A 574 -52.07 -27.10 -11.15
CA SER A 574 -52.70 -28.39 -11.48
C SER A 574 -54.06 -28.59 -10.80
N ARG A 575 -54.25 -28.09 -9.57
CA ARG A 575 -55.58 -28.11 -8.91
C ARG A 575 -56.59 -27.15 -9.54
N ARG A 576 -56.14 -26.07 -10.21
CA ARG A 576 -57.03 -25.18 -10.97
C ARG A 576 -57.40 -25.75 -12.34
N MET A 577 -56.48 -26.45 -13.03
CA MET A 577 -56.80 -27.13 -14.30
C MET A 577 -57.65 -28.39 -14.12
N SER A 578 -57.56 -29.08 -12.98
CA SER A 578 -58.41 -30.27 -12.69
C SER A 578 -59.85 -29.93 -12.29
N GLY A 579 -60.20 -28.66 -12.07
CA GLY A 579 -61.52 -28.23 -11.62
C GLY A 579 -62.49 -27.87 -12.76
N GLN A 580 -62.07 -27.92 -14.02
CA GLN A 580 -62.82 -27.34 -15.12
C GLN A 580 -62.71 -28.18 -16.39
N ASN A 581 -63.32 -29.38 -16.35
CA ASN A 581 -63.98 -30.04 -17.48
C ASN A 581 -64.40 -31.47 -17.08
N ARG A 582 -65.70 -31.65 -16.79
CA ARG A 582 -66.36 -32.95 -16.86
C ARG A 582 -67.51 -32.83 -17.87
N PRO A 583 -67.43 -33.45 -19.07
CA PRO A 583 -68.62 -33.84 -19.80
C PRO A 583 -69.19 -35.14 -19.20
N ARG A 584 -70.52 -35.20 -19.13
CA ARG A 584 -71.30 -36.40 -18.80
C ARG A 584 -71.24 -37.40 -19.96
N GLY A 585 -71.06 -38.69 -19.66
CA GLY A 585 -71.43 -39.77 -20.60
C GLY A 585 -70.68 -41.09 -20.42
N MET A 586 -71.46 -42.15 -20.19
CA MET A 586 -71.24 -43.58 -20.55
C MET A 586 -70.20 -44.47 -19.80
N SER A 587 -70.77 -45.42 -19.05
CA SER A 587 -70.51 -46.87 -18.93
C SER A 587 -69.11 -47.46 -18.70
N GLU A 588 -69.02 -48.17 -17.57
CA GLU A 588 -68.35 -49.45 -17.25
C GLU A 588 -67.24 -50.01 -18.16
N GLY A 589 -66.10 -50.35 -17.53
CA GLY A 589 -65.07 -51.18 -18.13
C GLY A 589 -63.88 -51.41 -17.20
N THR A 590 -63.70 -52.66 -16.80
CA THR A 590 -62.77 -53.26 -15.83
C THR A 590 -61.28 -53.16 -16.19
N ALA A 591 -60.45 -53.35 -15.16
CA ALA A 591 -59.19 -54.12 -15.14
C ALA A 591 -57.81 -53.40 -15.13
N GLN A 592 -57.14 -53.63 -13.99
CA GLN A 592 -55.79 -54.20 -13.84
C GLN A 592 -54.52 -53.41 -14.22
N VAL A 593 -53.67 -53.27 -13.20
CA VAL A 593 -52.21 -53.08 -13.21
C VAL A 593 -51.55 -54.36 -13.77
N PRO A 594 -50.48 -54.29 -14.60
CA PRO A 594 -49.14 -54.57 -14.06
C PRO A 594 -47.92 -53.84 -14.71
N MET A 595 -46.93 -53.58 -13.85
CA MET A 595 -45.47 -53.74 -13.92
C MET A 595 -44.69 -53.67 -15.27
N ASP A 596 -43.72 -52.74 -15.25
CA ASP A 596 -42.27 -52.91 -15.47
C ASP A 596 -41.70 -53.16 -16.89
N GLY A 597 -40.59 -52.47 -17.21
CA GLY A 597 -39.68 -52.85 -18.29
C GLY A 597 -39.25 -51.78 -19.31
N ARG A 598 -38.13 -51.11 -19.00
CA ARG A 598 -36.97 -50.82 -19.87
C ARG A 598 -37.04 -49.85 -21.07
N VAL A 599 -36.11 -48.90 -21.00
CA VAL A 599 -35.07 -48.54 -21.99
C VAL A 599 -35.56 -47.99 -23.35
N TRP A 600 -35.29 -46.70 -23.55
CA TRP A 600 -35.28 -46.08 -24.87
C TRP A 600 -33.90 -46.32 -25.50
N ASP A 601 -33.89 -47.15 -26.54
CA ASP A 601 -32.78 -47.25 -27.47
C ASP A 601 -33.07 -46.37 -28.70
N VAL A 602 -32.07 -45.61 -29.10
CA VAL A 602 -32.11 -44.64 -30.19
C VAL A 602 -31.29 -45.25 -31.31
N ASN A 603 -31.92 -45.65 -32.43
CA ASN A 603 -31.36 -45.46 -33.77
C ASN A 603 -32.26 -45.91 -34.94
N ARG A 604 -32.52 -44.96 -35.83
CA ARG A 604 -32.58 -45.09 -37.30
C ARG A 604 -32.50 -43.64 -37.81
N LEU A 605 -31.47 -43.22 -38.56
CA LEU A 605 -31.09 -43.73 -39.88
C LEU A 605 -29.61 -43.44 -40.20
N ALA A 606 -28.96 -44.46 -40.79
CA ALA A 606 -27.94 -44.48 -41.85
C ALA A 606 -26.67 -43.60 -41.73
N GLY A 607 -25.45 -44.06 -42.00
CA GLY A 607 -24.92 -45.28 -42.62
C GLY A 607 -23.51 -44.99 -43.16
N TYR A 608 -22.71 -46.05 -43.39
CA TYR A 608 -21.30 -46.10 -43.87
C TYR A 608 -20.23 -45.69 -42.83
N GLY A 609 -19.21 -46.47 -42.49
CA GLY A 609 -18.73 -47.79 -42.93
C GLY A 609 -17.23 -47.89 -42.58
N ASP A 610 -16.86 -48.91 -41.79
CA ASP A 610 -15.55 -49.59 -41.59
C ASP A 610 -14.24 -48.76 -41.44
N GLY A 611 -13.29 -49.05 -40.54
CA GLY A 611 -13.06 -50.15 -39.60
C GLY A 611 -11.61 -50.10 -39.06
N HIS A 612 -11.38 -50.73 -37.90
CA HIS A 612 -10.08 -51.05 -37.23
C HIS A 612 -9.20 -49.88 -36.75
N GLY A 613 -8.50 -49.88 -35.61
CA GLY A 613 -8.19 -50.90 -34.59
C GLY A 613 -7.39 -50.24 -33.44
N MET A 614 -7.21 -50.99 -32.35
CA MET A 614 -6.65 -50.60 -31.05
C MET A 614 -5.26 -49.92 -31.03
N GLY A 615 -4.99 -49.11 -30.00
CA GLY A 615 -3.62 -48.77 -29.58
C GLY A 615 -3.51 -47.76 -28.43
N HIS A 616 -2.98 -48.21 -27.29
CA HIS A 616 -2.45 -47.41 -26.17
C HIS A 616 -1.36 -46.40 -26.63
N PHE A 617 -1.26 -45.21 -26.01
CA PHE A 617 -0.11 -44.73 -25.19
C PHE A 617 -0.11 -43.19 -24.94
N HIS A 618 0.69 -42.81 -23.95
CA HIS A 618 1.04 -41.46 -23.46
C HIS A 618 1.36 -40.37 -24.49
N GLY A 619 1.12 -39.11 -24.08
CA GLY A 619 2.19 -38.11 -23.89
C GLY A 619 2.52 -37.14 -25.03
N MET A 620 2.56 -35.86 -24.65
CA MET A 620 3.25 -34.71 -25.29
C MET A 620 2.70 -34.12 -26.60
N ARG A 621 2.13 -32.92 -26.47
CA ARG A 621 2.66 -31.62 -26.95
C ARG A 621 3.31 -31.58 -28.35
N ALA A 622 2.60 -30.98 -29.31
CA ALA A 622 3.09 -30.18 -30.45
C ALA A 622 1.85 -29.59 -31.19
N THR A 623 1.70 -28.27 -31.36
CA THR A 623 2.07 -27.43 -32.54
C THR A 623 0.86 -27.12 -33.42
N GLU A 624 0.67 -25.84 -33.73
CA GLU A 624 0.32 -25.29 -35.06
C GLU A 624 1.14 -23.97 -35.13
N HIS A 625 2.18 -23.81 -35.96
CA HIS A 625 2.25 -23.75 -37.44
C HIS A 625 1.20 -22.79 -38.01
N GLU A 626 1.47 -21.96 -39.01
CA GLU A 626 2.64 -21.48 -39.76
C GLU A 626 1.97 -20.56 -40.79
N ASP A 627 2.61 -19.47 -41.20
CA ASP A 627 2.36 -18.86 -42.52
C ASP A 627 3.65 -18.08 -42.82
N ASP A 628 4.57 -18.78 -43.49
CA ASP A 628 5.67 -18.23 -44.26
C ASP A 628 5.18 -17.89 -45.68
N ASP A 629 5.72 -16.82 -46.25
CA ASP A 629 5.96 -16.69 -47.70
C ASP A 629 7.10 -15.66 -47.88
N ASP A 630 8.30 -16.21 -47.88
CA ASP A 630 9.39 -16.18 -48.88
C ASP A 630 9.82 -14.92 -49.68
N ASP A 631 11.13 -15.01 -49.99
CA ASP A 631 11.94 -14.48 -51.10
C ASP A 631 12.88 -13.28 -50.79
N ASP A 632 14.18 -13.51 -50.50
CA ASP A 632 15.33 -13.82 -51.41
C ASP A 632 16.06 -12.53 -51.88
N VAL A 633 17.39 -12.33 -51.94
CA VAL A 633 18.59 -13.17 -52.15
C VAL A 633 19.89 -12.37 -51.81
N ALA A 634 20.92 -13.10 -51.34
CA ALA A 634 22.41 -13.00 -51.43
C ALA A 634 23.14 -11.65 -51.75
N GLY A 635 24.39 -11.37 -51.34
CA GLY A 635 25.52 -12.16 -50.82
C GLY A 635 26.86 -11.58 -51.34
N HIS A 636 27.95 -11.82 -50.59
CA HIS A 636 29.39 -11.61 -50.87
C HIS A 636 30.12 -10.27 -50.56
N GLY A 637 31.24 -10.38 -49.80
CA GLY A 637 32.47 -9.63 -50.09
C GLY A 637 33.34 -9.13 -48.92
N ASN A 638 34.22 -10.00 -48.42
CA ASN A 638 35.41 -9.86 -47.54
C ASN A 638 36.27 -8.55 -47.46
N THR A 639 37.06 -8.50 -46.35
CA THR A 639 38.35 -7.78 -46.05
C THR A 639 38.27 -6.26 -45.79
N GLU A 640 38.89 -5.57 -44.81
CA GLU A 640 40.13 -5.66 -43.97
C GLU A 640 39.81 -4.99 -42.58
N GLY A 641 40.43 -5.23 -41.42
CA GLY A 641 41.84 -5.00 -41.05
C GLY A 641 42.04 -3.65 -40.33
N LEU A 642 42.57 -3.69 -39.10
CA LEU A 642 43.14 -2.62 -38.24
C LEU A 642 42.24 -1.83 -37.27
N GLY A 643 42.71 -1.77 -36.02
CA GLY A 643 42.20 -0.92 -34.94
C GLY A 643 43.16 0.20 -34.53
N ALA A 644 42.81 0.80 -33.38
CA ALA A 644 43.63 1.57 -32.43
C ALA A 644 43.23 3.05 -32.19
N ALA A 645 43.19 3.34 -30.87
CA ALA A 645 43.53 4.59 -30.14
C ALA A 645 42.69 5.85 -30.39
N VAL A 646 41.98 6.41 -29.39
CA VAL A 646 42.44 7.13 -28.17
C VAL A 646 43.40 8.28 -28.51
N VAL A 647 42.89 9.51 -28.39
CA VAL A 647 43.68 10.75 -28.43
C VAL A 647 43.31 11.64 -27.23
N ILE A 648 44.31 11.86 -26.38
CA ILE A 648 44.43 12.93 -25.38
C ILE A 648 45.25 14.06 -26.05
N PRO A 649 45.01 15.34 -25.76
CA PRO A 649 46.06 16.34 -25.90
C PRO A 649 46.53 16.83 -24.53
N ASP A 650 47.78 16.52 -24.21
CA ASP A 650 48.63 17.23 -23.26
C ASP A 650 49.63 18.06 -24.06
N THR A 651 49.80 19.34 -23.74
CA THR A 651 51.12 20.00 -23.81
C THR A 651 51.19 21.00 -22.67
N GLY A 652 52.04 20.70 -21.69
CA GLY A 652 52.31 21.53 -20.54
C GLY A 652 53.31 22.65 -20.82
N HIS A 653 53.41 23.55 -19.84
CA HIS A 653 54.67 24.14 -19.38
C HIS A 653 54.42 24.86 -18.05
N ASP A 654 55.05 24.36 -16.99
CA ASP A 654 55.44 25.13 -15.79
C ASP A 654 56.86 25.69 -16.07
N PRO A 655 57.33 26.80 -15.43
CA PRO A 655 57.50 26.78 -13.97
C PRO A 655 57.50 28.14 -13.19
N THR A 656 57.47 27.97 -11.85
CA THR A 656 58.07 28.79 -10.77
C THR A 656 57.54 30.20 -10.38
N GLN A 657 57.20 30.29 -9.08
CA GLN A 657 57.48 31.36 -8.08
C GLN A 657 57.39 32.84 -8.50
N ASP A 658 56.52 33.63 -7.88
CA ASP A 658 56.94 34.67 -6.92
C ASP A 658 55.80 35.43 -6.22
N SER A 659 56.16 35.99 -5.08
CA SER A 659 55.36 36.72 -4.10
C SER A 659 55.03 38.20 -4.45
N THR A 660 54.00 38.72 -3.77
CA THR A 660 53.83 40.12 -3.28
C THR A 660 53.53 41.30 -4.23
N ARG A 661 52.45 42.01 -3.84
CA ARG A 661 52.27 43.47 -3.68
C ARG A 661 51.91 44.39 -4.87
N LEU A 662 50.88 45.22 -4.57
CA LEU A 662 50.63 46.63 -5.01
C LEU A 662 50.32 46.83 -6.50
N GLY A 663 49.40 47.69 -6.95
CA GLY A 663 48.55 48.69 -6.33
C GLY A 663 47.84 49.48 -7.45
N ALA A 664 46.68 50.05 -7.11
CA ALA A 664 46.01 51.24 -7.65
C ALA A 664 46.14 51.60 -9.16
N GLU A 665 45.01 51.77 -9.83
CA GLU A 665 44.66 53.01 -10.54
C GLU A 665 43.17 53.04 -10.97
N THR A 666 42.41 53.96 -10.37
CA THR A 666 41.17 54.59 -10.89
C THR A 666 41.58 55.92 -11.59
N PRO A 667 40.76 56.65 -12.41
CA PRO A 667 39.30 56.82 -12.27
C PRO A 667 38.50 57.16 -13.58
N SER A 668 37.25 57.58 -13.36
CA SER A 668 36.26 58.22 -14.26
C SER A 668 35.20 57.27 -14.85
N GLY A 669 33.89 57.50 -14.76
CA GLY A 669 33.09 58.60 -14.21
C GLY A 669 31.71 58.62 -14.88
N ARG A 670 30.66 58.98 -14.11
CA ARG A 670 29.21 59.11 -14.41
C ARG A 670 28.41 57.81 -14.22
N GLY A 671 27.33 57.73 -13.43
CA GLY A 671 26.47 58.69 -12.72
C GLY A 671 25.06 58.06 -12.72
N SER A 672 24.56 57.53 -11.60
CA SER A 672 23.64 58.15 -10.61
C SER A 672 22.14 57.90 -10.87
N TRP A 673 21.39 57.82 -9.75
CA TRP A 673 19.93 57.74 -9.50
C TRP A 673 19.39 56.32 -9.22
N VAL A 674 19.22 55.83 -7.97
CA VAL A 674 18.37 56.26 -6.80
C VAL A 674 16.86 56.18 -7.12
N GLY A 675 15.94 55.57 -6.36
CA GLY A 675 15.92 54.92 -5.03
C GLY A 675 14.56 54.18 -4.85
N SER A 676 14.51 53.06 -4.13
CA SER A 676 13.93 52.87 -2.79
C SER A 676 12.62 53.61 -2.47
N VAL A 677 11.51 52.89 -2.23
CA VAL A 677 10.53 53.14 -1.15
C VAL A 677 9.79 51.83 -0.77
N ILE A 678 9.68 51.63 0.55
CA ILE A 678 9.03 50.57 1.32
C ILE A 678 7.49 50.78 1.37
N GLY A 679 6.70 49.69 1.45
CA GLY A 679 5.28 49.79 1.80
C GLY A 679 4.60 48.45 2.09
N ASN A 680 4.54 48.09 3.37
CA ASN A 680 3.84 46.93 3.94
C ASN A 680 2.39 47.32 4.27
N ALA A 681 1.36 46.57 3.85
CA ALA A 681 0.02 46.61 4.46
C ALA A 681 -0.83 45.37 4.13
N ARG A 682 -1.32 44.74 5.21
CA ARG A 682 -2.34 43.69 5.29
C ARG A 682 -3.68 44.14 4.71
N GLY A 683 -4.50 43.19 4.23
CA GLY A 683 -5.95 43.40 4.13
C GLY A 683 -6.69 42.42 3.22
N SER A 684 -7.51 41.57 3.83
CA SER A 684 -8.45 40.61 3.27
C SER A 684 -9.39 41.18 2.19
N GLY A 685 -9.84 40.34 1.24
CA GLY A 685 -10.96 40.69 0.38
C GLY A 685 -11.23 39.72 -0.77
N ILE A 686 -12.22 38.87 -0.57
CA ILE A 686 -12.94 38.07 -1.58
C ILE A 686 -13.31 38.92 -2.81
N MET A 687 -13.07 38.42 -4.02
CA MET A 687 -13.92 38.78 -5.17
C MET A 687 -14.09 37.61 -6.14
N ILE A 688 -15.36 37.42 -6.47
CA ILE A 688 -16.03 36.35 -7.20
C ILE A 688 -16.16 36.76 -8.69
N LEU A 689 -16.08 35.76 -9.59
CA LEU A 689 -16.62 35.67 -10.97
C LEU A 689 -16.82 36.94 -11.81
N GLU A 690 -16.13 37.00 -12.96
CA GLU A 690 -16.63 37.26 -14.32
C GLU A 690 -15.40 37.28 -15.26
N GLY A 691 -15.38 36.81 -16.50
CA GLY A 691 -16.42 36.29 -17.35
C GLY A 691 -15.77 35.67 -18.61
N ILE A 692 -16.50 34.71 -19.18
CA ILE A 692 -16.25 34.11 -20.48
C ILE A 692 -16.40 35.19 -21.56
N ARG A 693 -15.39 35.38 -22.40
CA ARG A 693 -15.58 35.83 -23.78
C ARG A 693 -14.44 35.34 -24.66
N GLY A 694 -14.84 34.77 -25.79
CA GLY A 694 -14.05 33.82 -26.54
C GLY A 694 -13.00 34.45 -27.44
N VAL A 695 -12.11 33.58 -27.92
CA VAL A 695 -11.29 33.83 -29.09
C VAL A 695 -11.36 32.58 -29.96
N SER A 696 -12.07 32.72 -31.08
CA SER A 696 -12.00 31.84 -32.23
C SER A 696 -11.41 32.64 -33.38
N GLY A 697 -10.44 32.02 -34.06
CA GLY A 697 -9.84 32.45 -35.32
C GLY A 697 -8.58 33.30 -35.15
N SER A 698 -7.53 33.17 -35.96
CA SER A 698 -7.29 32.31 -37.12
C SER A 698 -5.89 32.70 -37.65
N VAL A 699 -5.02 31.71 -37.90
CA VAL A 699 -4.16 31.59 -39.09
C VAL A 699 -2.95 32.54 -39.30
N ARG A 700 -1.82 31.88 -39.68
CA ARG A 700 -0.51 32.34 -40.22
C ARG A 700 0.47 32.91 -39.17
N ARG A 701 1.70 32.42 -39.02
CA ARG A 701 2.62 31.60 -39.85
C ARG A 701 3.37 30.61 -38.97
#